data_AF-A0A841IZN2-F1
#
_entry.id   AF-A0A841IZN2-F1
#
_cell.length_a   1.000
_cell.length_b   1.000
_cell.length_c   1.000
_cell.angle_alpha   90.00
_cell.angle_beta   90.00
_cell.angle_gamma   90.00
#
_symmetry.space_group_name_H-M   'P 1'
#
loop_
_entity.id
_entity.type
_entity.pdbx_description
1 polymer ?
#
loop_
_entity_poly.entity_id
_entity_poly.type
_entity_poly.pdbx_seq_one_letter_code
_entity_poly.pdbx_strand_id
1 'polypeptide(L)'
;MSEPYVPPPTQDSPERIRQQHIGEALLSDDGRIRHTSQAKTIAIEALARRMRSSTSQLVSAAIGLNVGTDMSERLGNHRYVLVPHNERYPSMGADVLHVDELDPNRPEHAPDRVVRMDQPEADTLVRQISVSEIMGAWAYGSNNNVRVLALQEATKEEFGLTQALDWTMDARTRRAVRRELNYNSDTLQDFVRTQYEMTQEVLAERDISELIGYRAMSWPEGAPRPDWFDLDVGDSFQARHRPLASWSADRRIVADWLETRGGPGVILVDRTPARDVLSIPMTGMGYFGQKEWVTLPGNRPSTLDGVSMGRSQELAAEQTAASSVNVGAPALGVEATTLLSASAGHPDGQGPGPTPRWQPLEITDRLDPTDPFDSRMIRVLEGEEPYPDWWPRDDSGYAVTKRDLEFLGIDPVQIKWLAERKAPMGMTPELYEQFGTEMLEALRQDGVDPSTVDIRLKGTGAEFFSGMHKTLPREEELVDAPEAAQHLREWFGDSRDRPLRRPHDAMWRLGLESVPSDFDLDINSTHMIRIARRYWREQHPDRYPGDFMGGHGYLDKQAVHDSFPSLASWAKRWEKKLGRELSLGAFESSGPINATKFGRSISGHFRDTDWIIHNTDKPWPSHTPGEQRQTDAVGQEQKRALADRVVVNDLLAQRGHREASRFDMLLTGMSEEETAAAISAWEALGKPETARERKAGLGAEHTTPETSPERAQQPAMVPEPLRASQTLSDKPENTPKHHQDADLRSGTRTASAIWETPKPPIKSLVAHRTEWALYDDLHGYGRRHRTLTVRTPSKAPGPYEALLHPSTGAAYERDQHQAESGDRGYGE
;
A
#
# COMPACT_ATOMS: atom_id res chain seq x y z
N MET A 1 13.51 27.50 -28.39
CA MET A 1 13.82 26.76 -29.63
C MET A 1 14.28 25.38 -29.22
N SER A 2 13.66 24.31 -29.72
CA SER A 2 14.13 22.95 -29.47
C SER A 2 15.49 22.77 -30.14
N GLU A 3 16.49 22.29 -29.41
CA GLU A 3 17.77 21.88 -30.01
C GLU A 3 17.52 20.87 -31.14
N PRO A 4 18.25 20.95 -32.27
CA PRO A 4 18.11 19.98 -33.34
C PRO A 4 18.43 18.58 -32.81
N TYR A 5 17.49 17.65 -33.00
CA TYR A 5 17.68 16.25 -32.62
C TYR A 5 18.85 15.65 -33.42
N VAL A 6 19.80 15.07 -32.70
CA VAL A 6 20.91 14.31 -33.28
C VAL A 6 20.60 12.82 -33.13
N PRO A 7 20.46 12.06 -34.23
CA PRO A 7 20.18 10.64 -34.12
C PRO A 7 21.34 9.89 -33.42
N PRO A 8 21.06 8.74 -32.80
CA PRO A 8 22.10 7.82 -32.36
C PRO A 8 23.07 7.51 -33.52
N PRO A 9 24.39 7.45 -33.25
CA PRO A 9 25.37 7.13 -34.27
C PRO A 9 25.21 5.67 -34.73
N THR A 10 25.85 5.27 -35.83
CA THR A 10 25.73 3.90 -36.37
C THR A 10 26.32 2.85 -35.43
N GLN A 11 25.90 1.58 -35.58
CA GLN A 11 26.25 0.48 -34.66
C GLN A 11 27.76 0.33 -34.41
N ASP A 12 28.58 0.47 -35.45
CA ASP A 12 30.04 0.30 -35.37
C ASP A 12 30.81 1.62 -35.16
N SER A 13 30.11 2.70 -34.83
CA SER A 13 30.75 3.99 -34.62
C SER A 13 31.63 3.99 -33.35
N PRO A 14 32.80 4.64 -33.38
CA PRO A 14 33.61 4.86 -32.18
C PRO A 14 32.86 5.61 -31.07
N GLU A 15 31.88 6.45 -31.44
CA GLU A 15 31.03 7.16 -30.49
C GLU A 15 30.16 6.21 -29.67
N ARG A 16 29.56 5.17 -30.28
CA ARG A 16 28.79 4.17 -29.51
C ARG A 16 29.65 3.43 -28.50
N ILE A 17 30.85 3.00 -28.90
CA ILE A 17 31.78 2.29 -28.01
C ILE A 17 32.14 3.20 -26.83
N ARG A 18 32.43 4.48 -27.10
CA ARG A 18 32.71 5.47 -26.06
C ARG A 18 31.50 5.67 -25.13
N GLN A 19 30.29 5.77 -25.67
CA GLN A 19 29.06 5.96 -24.88
C GLN A 19 28.71 4.73 -24.05
N GLN A 20 28.95 3.51 -24.57
CA GLN A 20 28.86 2.30 -23.78
C GLN A 20 29.84 2.33 -22.60
N HIS A 21 31.10 2.72 -22.82
CA HIS A 21 32.07 2.87 -21.73
C HIS A 21 31.67 3.95 -20.72
N ILE A 22 31.06 5.06 -21.16
CA ILE A 22 30.51 6.09 -20.25
C ILE A 22 29.38 5.47 -19.41
N GLY A 23 28.45 4.75 -20.04
CA GLY A 23 27.38 4.05 -19.35
C GLY A 23 27.88 2.99 -18.36
N GLU A 24 28.97 2.29 -18.67
CA GLU A 24 29.63 1.33 -17.76
C GLU A 24 30.37 2.01 -16.61
N ALA A 25 31.02 3.15 -16.88
CA ALA A 25 31.72 3.96 -15.88
C ALA A 25 30.74 4.61 -14.89
N LEU A 26 29.54 4.98 -15.36
CA LEU A 26 28.44 5.45 -14.50
C LEU A 26 28.01 4.44 -13.44
N LEU A 27 28.34 3.16 -13.62
CA LEU A 27 27.96 2.11 -12.71
C LEU A 27 29.05 1.80 -11.69
N SER A 28 30.32 1.90 -12.08
CA SER A 28 31.44 1.20 -11.42
C SER A 28 32.66 2.07 -11.15
N ASP A 29 32.44 3.36 -10.92
CA ASP A 29 33.38 4.51 -11.05
C ASP A 29 34.82 4.36 -10.54
N ASP A 30 35.11 3.42 -9.65
CA ASP A 30 36.42 3.18 -9.04
C ASP A 30 36.74 1.68 -8.85
N GLY A 31 35.93 0.80 -9.43
CA GLY A 31 35.99 -0.65 -9.21
C GLY A 31 35.60 -1.09 -7.79
N ARG A 32 35.11 -0.18 -6.93
CA ARG A 32 34.60 -0.51 -5.59
C ARG A 32 33.24 -1.16 -5.66
N ILE A 33 32.37 -0.72 -6.58
CA ILE A 33 31.07 -1.36 -6.82
C ILE A 33 31.26 -2.55 -7.75
N ARG A 34 31.19 -3.76 -7.18
CA ARG A 34 31.42 -5.00 -7.94
C ARG A 34 30.15 -5.79 -8.22
N HIS A 35 29.06 -5.48 -7.54
CA HIS A 35 27.80 -6.21 -7.67
C HIS A 35 26.59 -5.34 -7.32
N THR A 36 25.42 -5.77 -7.80
CA THR A 36 24.15 -5.04 -7.67
C THR A 36 23.79 -4.70 -6.22
N SER A 37 23.99 -5.62 -5.27
CA SER A 37 23.62 -5.36 -3.86
C SER A 37 24.34 -4.15 -3.28
N GLN A 38 25.60 -3.93 -3.62
CA GLN A 38 26.37 -2.79 -3.13
C GLN A 38 25.88 -1.48 -3.76
N ALA A 39 25.65 -1.45 -5.08
CA ALA A 39 25.09 -0.29 -5.76
C ALA A 39 23.73 0.10 -5.14
N LYS A 40 22.86 -0.90 -4.93
CA LYS A 40 21.56 -0.71 -4.29
C LYS A 40 21.68 -0.18 -2.87
N THR A 41 22.55 -0.75 -2.03
CA THR A 41 22.74 -0.26 -0.66
C THR A 41 23.18 1.20 -0.65
N ILE A 42 24.13 1.59 -1.50
CA ILE A 42 24.56 2.99 -1.64
C ILE A 42 23.38 3.90 -2.02
N ALA A 43 22.60 3.50 -3.04
CA ALA A 43 21.43 4.25 -3.48
C ALA A 43 20.38 4.37 -2.37
N ILE A 44 20.07 3.26 -1.69
CA ILE A 44 19.09 3.19 -0.61
C ILE A 44 19.49 4.11 0.55
N GLU A 45 20.74 4.05 1.00
CA GLU A 45 21.25 4.89 2.09
C GLU A 45 21.16 6.38 1.75
N ALA A 46 21.54 6.74 0.52
CA ALA A 46 21.52 8.12 0.05
C ALA A 46 20.08 8.65 -0.10
N LEU A 47 19.18 7.85 -0.68
CA LEU A 47 17.76 8.18 -0.80
C LEU A 47 17.09 8.33 0.57
N ALA A 48 17.24 7.35 1.45
CA ALA A 48 16.63 7.36 2.78
C ALA A 48 17.02 8.61 3.59
N ARG A 49 18.26 9.08 3.42
CA ARG A 49 18.79 10.30 4.04
C ARG A 49 18.24 11.59 3.43
N ARG A 50 18.04 11.64 2.11
CA ARG A 50 17.67 12.86 1.38
C ARG A 50 16.16 13.07 1.25
N MET A 51 15.37 11.99 1.27
CA MET A 51 13.91 12.08 1.20
C MET A 51 13.35 12.93 2.35
N ARG A 52 12.38 13.79 2.02
CA ARG A 52 11.75 14.72 2.97
C ARG A 52 10.60 14.09 3.73
N SER A 53 10.02 13.02 3.17
CA SER A 53 8.95 12.26 3.80
C SER A 53 9.37 11.74 5.17
N SER A 54 8.48 11.87 6.16
CA SER A 54 8.71 11.32 7.50
C SER A 54 8.83 9.80 7.44
N THR A 55 9.48 9.20 8.44
CA THR A 55 9.65 7.74 8.50
C THR A 55 8.31 7.00 8.49
N SER A 56 7.28 7.52 9.17
CA SER A 56 5.93 6.95 9.13
C SER A 56 5.25 7.01 7.77
N GLN A 57 5.42 8.10 7.01
CA GLN A 57 4.89 8.21 5.65
C GLN A 57 5.61 7.24 4.71
N LEU A 58 6.93 7.13 4.86
CA LEU A 58 7.77 6.24 4.08
C LEU A 58 7.43 4.75 4.35
N VAL A 59 7.25 4.37 5.61
CA VAL A 59 6.75 3.04 5.99
C VAL A 59 5.38 2.78 5.37
N SER A 60 4.44 3.73 5.47
CA SER A 60 3.10 3.60 4.85
C SER A 60 3.18 3.34 3.34
N ALA A 61 4.06 4.04 2.62
CA ALA A 61 4.26 3.85 1.19
C ALA A 61 4.96 2.53 0.82
N ALA A 62 5.68 1.96 1.77
CA ALA A 62 6.51 0.78 1.58
C ALA A 62 5.91 -0.52 2.13
N ILE A 63 4.81 -0.50 2.89
CA ILE A 63 4.27 -1.72 3.53
C ILE A 63 4.19 -2.92 2.58
N GLY A 64 4.78 -4.04 2.99
CA GLY A 64 5.02 -5.18 2.12
C GLY A 64 5.63 -6.34 2.89
N LEU A 65 6.36 -7.23 2.21
CA LEU A 65 7.00 -8.37 2.88
C LEU A 65 7.99 -7.94 3.95
N ASN A 66 8.80 -6.93 3.65
CA ASN A 66 9.93 -6.53 4.50
C ASN A 66 9.61 -5.32 5.40
N VAL A 67 8.49 -4.65 5.17
CA VAL A 67 8.08 -3.43 5.89
C VAL A 67 6.72 -3.67 6.52
N GLY A 68 6.70 -3.68 7.85
CA GLY A 68 5.52 -3.82 8.68
C GLY A 68 5.05 -2.50 9.31
N THR A 69 3.83 -2.46 9.83
CA THR A 69 3.33 -1.29 10.57
C THR A 69 4.06 -1.08 11.90
N ASP A 70 4.53 -2.14 12.56
CA ASP A 70 5.29 -2.09 13.81
C ASP A 70 6.61 -1.34 13.64
N MET A 71 7.22 -1.36 12.45
CA MET A 71 8.48 -0.64 12.22
C MET A 71 8.36 0.85 12.49
N SER A 72 7.21 1.47 12.21
CA SER A 72 7.00 2.89 12.52
C SER A 72 6.42 3.11 13.92
N GLU A 73 5.49 2.26 14.35
CA GLU A 73 4.77 2.43 15.61
C GLU A 73 5.61 2.08 16.84
N ARG A 74 6.71 1.33 16.67
CA ARG A 74 7.64 0.98 17.75
C ARG A 74 8.89 1.86 17.80
N LEU A 75 9.09 2.79 16.87
CA LEU A 75 10.24 3.72 16.94
C LEU A 75 10.17 4.55 18.22
N GLY A 76 11.32 4.72 18.88
CA GLY A 76 11.43 5.35 20.19
C GLY A 76 11.15 4.40 21.37
N ASN A 77 10.73 3.15 21.14
CA ASN A 77 10.36 2.24 22.21
C ASN A 77 11.50 1.26 22.55
N HIS A 78 12.13 1.47 23.72
CA HIS A 78 13.22 0.64 24.22
C HIS A 78 12.83 -0.83 24.47
N ARG A 79 11.56 -1.22 24.41
CA ARG A 79 11.17 -2.63 24.55
C ARG A 79 11.28 -3.42 23.25
N TYR A 80 11.58 -2.76 22.14
CA TYR A 80 11.65 -3.38 20.82
C TYR A 80 13.02 -3.21 20.17
N VAL A 81 13.34 -4.15 19.29
CA VAL A 81 14.55 -4.14 18.47
C VAL A 81 14.23 -4.53 17.03
N LEU A 82 15.06 -4.06 16.10
CA LEU A 82 15.14 -4.58 14.73
C LEU A 82 16.20 -5.67 14.70
N VAL A 83 15.82 -6.81 14.12
CA VAL A 83 16.74 -7.90 13.78
C VAL A 83 16.86 -7.93 12.26
N PRO A 84 17.94 -7.37 11.67
CA PRO A 84 18.13 -7.38 10.22
C PRO A 84 18.16 -8.81 9.66
N HIS A 85 17.52 -9.03 8.51
CA HIS A 85 17.55 -10.32 7.83
C HIS A 85 18.94 -10.62 7.23
N ASN A 86 19.74 -9.56 6.99
CA ASN A 86 21.10 -9.65 6.46
C ASN A 86 22.02 -8.65 7.17
N GLU A 87 23.09 -9.15 7.80
CA GLU A 87 24.06 -8.33 8.52
C GLU A 87 24.85 -7.38 7.60
N ARG A 88 25.15 -7.82 6.37
CA ARG A 88 25.92 -7.02 5.40
C ARG A 88 25.03 -5.99 4.68
N TYR A 89 23.76 -6.28 4.51
CA TYR A 89 22.78 -5.42 3.83
C TYR A 89 21.51 -5.28 4.69
N PRO A 90 21.59 -4.56 5.83
CA PRO A 90 20.47 -4.50 6.78
C PRO A 90 19.23 -3.83 6.18
N SER A 91 19.38 -3.03 5.12
CA SER A 91 18.28 -2.45 4.35
C SER A 91 17.39 -3.48 3.62
N MET A 92 17.74 -4.76 3.63
CA MET A 92 17.02 -5.81 2.88
C MET A 92 15.88 -6.45 3.68
N GLY A 93 15.57 -5.89 4.85
CA GLY A 93 14.47 -6.31 5.72
C GLY A 93 14.95 -6.52 7.15
N ALA A 94 14.00 -6.41 8.09
CA ALA A 94 14.23 -6.73 9.49
C ALA A 94 12.94 -7.27 10.11
N ASP A 95 13.08 -8.08 11.16
CA ASP A 95 11.97 -8.40 12.04
C ASP A 95 11.96 -7.42 13.22
N VAL A 96 10.78 -6.96 13.61
CA VAL A 96 10.58 -6.20 14.86
C VAL A 96 10.28 -7.21 15.96
N LEU A 97 11.12 -7.26 16.99
CA LEU A 97 10.97 -8.17 18.11
C LEU A 97 10.86 -7.39 19.43
N HIS A 98 10.06 -7.89 20.37
CA HIS A 98 10.22 -7.51 21.76
C HIS A 98 11.58 -8.02 22.28
N VAL A 99 12.22 -7.30 23.20
CA VAL A 99 13.50 -7.70 23.79
C VAL A 99 13.49 -9.11 24.40
N ASP A 100 12.37 -9.47 25.01
CA ASP A 100 12.19 -10.78 25.65
C ASP A 100 12.02 -11.93 24.64
N GLU A 101 11.82 -11.63 23.35
CA GLU A 101 11.78 -12.62 22.26
C GLU A 101 13.18 -12.95 21.70
N LEU A 102 14.23 -12.25 22.16
CA LEU A 102 15.59 -12.51 21.71
C LEU A 102 16.11 -13.84 22.28
N ASP A 103 16.17 -14.85 21.43
CA ASP A 103 16.87 -16.11 21.71
C ASP A 103 18.41 -15.96 21.66
N PRO A 104 19.14 -16.08 22.80
CA PRO A 104 20.59 -15.95 22.83
C PRO A 104 21.34 -17.06 22.08
N ASN A 105 20.67 -18.15 21.70
CA ASN A 105 21.26 -19.23 20.92
C ASN A 105 21.25 -18.94 19.40
N ARG A 106 20.56 -17.88 18.97
CA ARG A 106 20.50 -17.45 17.58
C ARG A 106 21.54 -16.36 17.33
N PRO A 107 22.57 -16.59 16.49
CA PRO A 107 23.63 -15.60 16.25
C PRO A 107 23.13 -14.25 15.73
N GLU A 108 22.01 -14.21 15.02
CA GLU A 108 21.37 -12.99 14.53
C GLU A 108 20.72 -12.15 15.65
N HIS A 109 20.47 -12.74 16.83
CA HIS A 109 19.93 -12.06 18.00
C HIS A 109 21.01 -11.55 18.97
N ALA A 110 22.30 -11.69 18.59
CA ALA A 110 23.38 -11.20 19.42
C ALA A 110 23.23 -9.67 19.66
N PRO A 111 23.57 -9.14 20.85
CA PRO A 111 23.35 -7.73 21.19
C PRO A 111 23.98 -6.72 20.22
N ASP A 112 25.07 -7.09 19.56
CA ASP A 112 25.78 -6.29 18.56
C ASP A 112 25.21 -6.40 17.13
N ARG A 113 24.21 -7.26 16.94
CA ARG A 113 23.56 -7.53 15.64
C ARG A 113 22.11 -7.06 15.56
N VAL A 114 21.57 -6.55 16.66
CA VAL A 114 20.23 -5.97 16.72
C VAL A 114 20.31 -4.45 16.86
N VAL A 115 19.33 -3.74 16.34
CA VAL A 115 19.23 -2.28 16.47
C VAL A 115 18.08 -1.94 17.40
N ARG A 116 18.37 -1.22 18.48
CA ARG A 116 17.35 -0.89 19.49
C ARG A 116 16.41 0.19 18.95
N MET A 117 15.10 0.01 19.10
CA MET A 117 14.13 0.93 18.48
C MET A 117 14.11 2.33 19.08
N ASP A 118 14.68 2.53 20.28
CA ASP A 118 14.89 3.83 20.93
C ASP A 118 16.16 4.56 20.47
N GLN A 119 16.95 3.98 19.57
CA GLN A 119 18.18 4.58 19.04
C GLN A 119 17.93 5.26 17.66
N PRO A 120 18.63 6.38 17.34
CA PRO A 120 18.53 7.04 16.03
C PRO A 120 18.86 6.12 14.83
N GLU A 121 19.71 5.13 15.06
CA GLU A 121 20.08 4.11 14.08
C GLU A 121 18.87 3.27 13.63
N ALA A 122 17.89 3.05 14.51
CA ALA A 122 16.66 2.33 14.14
C ALA A 122 15.80 3.13 13.15
N ASP A 123 15.63 4.44 13.37
CA ASP A 123 14.91 5.29 12.41
C ASP A 123 15.61 5.27 11.05
N THR A 124 16.94 5.42 11.04
CA THR A 124 17.75 5.35 9.82
C THR A 124 17.56 4.02 9.10
N LEU A 125 17.63 2.90 9.82
CA LEU A 125 17.45 1.57 9.25
C LEU A 125 16.03 1.34 8.72
N VAL A 126 14.99 1.76 9.45
CA VAL A 126 13.59 1.65 8.98
C VAL A 126 13.38 2.44 7.69
N ARG A 127 13.96 3.64 7.59
CA ARG A 127 13.92 4.43 6.34
C ARG A 127 14.61 3.71 5.19
N GLN A 128 15.78 3.12 5.43
CA GLN A 128 16.51 2.34 4.42
C GLN A 128 15.71 1.12 3.95
N ILE A 129 15.13 0.33 4.87
CA ILE A 129 14.29 -0.82 4.51
C ILE A 129 13.08 -0.38 3.69
N SER A 130 12.46 0.75 4.08
CA SER A 130 11.30 1.28 3.36
C SER A 130 11.64 1.75 1.93
N VAL A 131 12.76 2.45 1.75
CA VAL A 131 13.27 2.81 0.41
C VAL A 131 13.58 1.56 -0.42
N SER A 132 14.23 0.57 0.20
CA SER A 132 14.56 -0.71 -0.42
C SER A 132 13.32 -1.42 -0.96
N GLU A 133 12.22 -1.43 -0.21
CA GLU A 133 10.96 -2.06 -0.62
C GLU A 133 10.25 -1.30 -1.76
N ILE A 134 10.29 0.04 -1.77
CA ILE A 134 9.78 0.85 -2.90
C ILE A 134 10.63 0.59 -4.16
N MET A 135 11.96 0.58 -4.03
CA MET A 135 12.87 0.22 -5.13
C MET A 135 12.67 -1.22 -5.61
N GLY A 136 12.42 -2.15 -4.67
CA GLY A 136 12.12 -3.55 -4.92
C GLY A 136 10.86 -3.74 -5.77
N ALA A 137 9.85 -2.88 -5.58
CA ALA A 137 8.65 -2.86 -6.39
C ALA A 137 8.95 -2.70 -7.87
N TRP A 138 9.79 -1.72 -8.21
CA TRP A 138 10.22 -1.48 -9.59
C TRP A 138 11.03 -2.65 -10.13
N ALA A 139 12.00 -3.14 -9.33
CA ALA A 139 12.90 -4.21 -9.76
C ALA A 139 12.16 -5.53 -10.05
N TYR A 140 11.03 -5.77 -9.38
CA TYR A 140 10.19 -6.93 -9.67
C TYR A 140 9.43 -6.81 -10.99
N GLY A 141 9.03 -5.59 -11.36
CA GLY A 141 8.51 -5.33 -12.70
C GLY A 141 7.88 -3.95 -12.87
N SER A 142 8.05 -3.40 -14.06
CA SER A 142 7.63 -2.03 -14.38
C SER A 142 6.12 -1.80 -14.48
N ASN A 143 5.28 -2.84 -14.41
CA ASN A 143 3.84 -2.74 -14.67
C ASN A 143 2.97 -3.88 -14.11
N ASN A 144 3.53 -4.70 -13.22
CA ASN A 144 2.92 -5.94 -12.76
C ASN A 144 2.36 -5.86 -11.34
N ASN A 145 2.42 -4.70 -10.69
CA ASN A 145 1.87 -4.48 -9.36
C ASN A 145 1.29 -3.06 -9.21
N VAL A 146 0.37 -2.90 -8.27
CA VAL A 146 -0.36 -1.65 -8.02
C VAL A 146 0.58 -0.52 -7.61
N ARG A 147 1.61 -0.81 -6.79
CA ARG A 147 2.57 0.19 -6.32
C ARG A 147 3.38 0.79 -7.46
N VAL A 148 3.86 -0.01 -8.40
CA VAL A 148 4.61 0.50 -9.54
C VAL A 148 3.72 1.30 -10.49
N LEU A 149 2.47 0.88 -10.70
CA LEU A 149 1.52 1.68 -11.48
C LEU A 149 1.24 3.02 -10.80
N ALA A 150 1.09 3.06 -9.48
CA ALA A 150 0.97 4.30 -8.71
C ALA A 150 2.25 5.15 -8.80
N LEU A 151 3.44 4.54 -8.72
CA LEU A 151 4.71 5.22 -8.89
C LEU A 151 4.83 5.89 -10.28
N GLN A 152 4.31 5.24 -11.33
CA GLN A 152 4.26 5.84 -12.67
C GLN A 152 3.29 7.01 -12.77
N GLU A 153 2.11 6.95 -12.15
CA GLU A 153 1.19 8.10 -12.10
C GLU A 153 1.76 9.24 -11.26
N ALA A 154 2.38 8.95 -10.11
CA ALA A 154 3.08 9.95 -9.29
C ALA A 154 4.23 10.61 -10.07
N THR A 155 4.95 9.86 -10.90
CA THR A 155 5.97 10.42 -11.81
C THR A 155 5.34 11.36 -12.84
N LYS A 156 4.17 11.02 -13.41
CA LYS A 156 3.47 11.90 -14.36
C LYS A 156 3.09 13.23 -13.72
N GLU A 157 2.58 13.18 -12.49
CA GLU A 157 2.18 14.36 -11.73
C GLU A 157 3.40 15.22 -11.38
N GLU A 158 4.46 14.61 -10.82
CA GLU A 158 5.68 15.30 -10.39
C GLU A 158 6.37 16.06 -11.53
N PHE A 159 6.49 15.43 -12.70
CA PHE A 159 7.23 16.00 -13.83
C PHE A 159 6.31 16.60 -14.93
N GLY A 160 5.00 16.70 -14.68
CA GLY A 160 4.05 17.30 -15.63
C GLY A 160 3.96 16.57 -16.98
N LEU A 161 4.07 15.23 -16.97
CA LEU A 161 4.20 14.41 -18.19
C LEU A 161 2.87 14.22 -18.92
N THR A 162 2.51 15.18 -19.78
CA THR A 162 1.23 15.16 -20.53
C THR A 162 1.23 14.26 -21.77
N GLN A 163 2.40 13.87 -22.29
CA GLN A 163 2.52 13.07 -23.52
C GLN A 163 2.84 11.59 -23.28
N ALA A 164 3.07 11.19 -22.02
CA ALA A 164 3.36 9.82 -21.64
C ALA A 164 2.22 8.86 -22.07
N LEU A 165 2.56 7.61 -22.37
CA LEU A 165 1.58 6.59 -22.72
C LEU A 165 0.91 6.03 -21.45
N ASP A 166 -0.42 6.08 -21.37
CA ASP A 166 -1.20 5.63 -20.20
C ASP A 166 -1.39 4.11 -20.13
N TRP A 167 -1.30 3.54 -18.92
CA TRP A 167 -1.56 2.12 -18.72
C TRP A 167 -3.03 1.78 -18.91
N THR A 168 -3.29 0.76 -19.74
CA THR A 168 -4.62 0.20 -19.91
C THR A 168 -5.00 -0.62 -18.68
N MET A 169 -5.48 0.01 -17.63
CA MET A 169 -5.93 -0.68 -16.42
C MET A 169 -7.41 -1.05 -16.52
N ASP A 170 -7.76 -2.25 -16.05
CA ASP A 170 -9.15 -2.58 -15.75
C ASP A 170 -9.67 -1.73 -14.56
N ALA A 171 -10.99 -1.74 -14.35
CA ALA A 171 -11.62 -0.91 -13.31
C ALA A 171 -11.17 -1.26 -11.88
N ARG A 172 -10.87 -2.53 -11.59
CA ARG A 172 -10.40 -2.98 -10.28
C ARG A 172 -8.97 -2.50 -10.04
N THR A 173 -8.07 -2.74 -10.98
CA THR A 173 -6.67 -2.27 -10.90
C THR A 173 -6.61 -0.75 -10.77
N ARG A 174 -7.39 -0.02 -11.58
CA ARG A 174 -7.45 1.45 -11.48
C ARG A 174 -7.93 1.94 -10.11
N ARG A 175 -8.92 1.27 -9.49
CA ARG A 175 -9.35 1.60 -8.12
C ARG A 175 -8.25 1.33 -7.09
N ALA A 176 -7.49 0.24 -7.25
CA ALA A 176 -6.36 -0.07 -6.39
C ALA A 176 -5.23 0.97 -6.52
N VAL A 177 -4.87 1.37 -7.76
CA VAL A 177 -3.86 2.42 -8.01
C VAL A 177 -4.29 3.76 -7.44
N ARG A 178 -5.55 4.18 -7.63
CA ARG A 178 -6.07 5.40 -7.00
C ARG A 178 -6.02 5.34 -5.48
N ARG A 179 -6.31 4.17 -4.91
CA ARG A 179 -6.18 3.97 -3.46
C ARG A 179 -4.71 4.16 -3.05
N GLU A 180 -3.78 3.47 -3.69
CA GLU A 180 -2.35 3.61 -3.42
C GLU A 180 -1.89 5.09 -3.49
N LEU A 181 -2.29 5.82 -4.53
CA LEU A 181 -2.00 7.26 -4.66
C LEU A 181 -2.64 8.10 -3.56
N ASN A 182 -3.91 7.87 -3.23
CA ASN A 182 -4.57 8.57 -2.12
C ASN A 182 -3.83 8.35 -0.80
N TYR A 183 -3.18 7.18 -0.65
CA TYR A 183 -2.39 6.86 0.54
C TYR A 183 -0.95 7.37 0.50
N ASN A 184 -0.33 7.49 -0.67
CA ASN A 184 1.12 7.57 -0.74
C ASN A 184 1.64 8.58 -1.78
N SER A 185 0.80 9.37 -2.46
CA SER A 185 1.23 10.24 -3.57
C SER A 185 2.41 11.15 -3.20
N ASP A 186 2.30 11.91 -2.11
CA ASP A 186 3.38 12.82 -1.67
C ASP A 186 4.71 12.10 -1.46
N THR A 187 4.67 10.89 -0.89
CA THR A 187 5.87 10.08 -0.62
C THR A 187 6.44 9.48 -1.89
N LEU A 188 5.59 9.01 -2.81
CA LEU A 188 6.02 8.49 -4.11
C LEU A 188 6.59 9.61 -4.99
N GLN A 189 6.01 10.81 -4.97
CA GLN A 189 6.53 12.01 -5.64
C GLN A 189 7.88 12.44 -5.05
N ASP A 190 8.00 12.49 -3.72
CA ASP A 190 9.26 12.78 -3.04
C ASP A 190 10.35 11.75 -3.36
N PHE A 191 10.00 10.46 -3.45
CA PHE A 191 10.90 9.39 -3.87
C PHE A 191 11.42 9.62 -5.30
N VAL A 192 10.54 9.85 -6.28
CA VAL A 192 10.97 10.05 -7.68
C VAL A 192 11.69 11.38 -7.91
N ARG A 193 11.37 12.42 -7.15
CA ARG A 193 12.10 13.70 -7.16
C ARG A 193 13.50 13.53 -6.59
N THR A 194 13.64 12.87 -5.44
CA THR A 194 14.94 12.72 -4.75
C THR A 194 15.92 11.92 -5.61
N GLN A 195 15.49 10.80 -6.22
CA GLN A 195 16.35 10.05 -7.14
C GLN A 195 16.72 10.87 -8.38
N TYR A 196 15.81 11.72 -8.88
CA TYR A 196 16.07 12.59 -10.02
C TYR A 196 17.18 13.59 -9.68
N GLU A 197 17.01 14.34 -8.59
CA GLU A 197 17.99 15.32 -8.11
C GLU A 197 19.37 14.68 -7.91
N MET A 198 19.43 13.53 -7.24
CA MET A 198 20.69 12.77 -7.06
C MET A 198 21.33 12.35 -8.39
N THR A 199 20.51 11.95 -9.36
CA THR A 199 21.00 11.55 -10.70
C THR A 199 21.55 12.73 -11.47
N GLN A 200 20.85 13.88 -11.42
CA GLN A 200 21.31 15.09 -12.08
C GLN A 200 22.62 15.59 -11.48
N GLU A 201 22.80 15.50 -10.16
CA GLU A 201 24.08 15.80 -9.50
C GLU A 201 25.21 14.91 -10.06
N VAL A 202 25.04 13.59 -10.06
CA VAL A 202 26.07 12.64 -10.54
C VAL A 202 26.40 12.86 -12.02
N LEU A 203 25.40 13.10 -12.88
CA LEU A 203 25.64 13.35 -14.30
C LEU A 203 26.36 14.69 -14.52
N ALA A 204 25.99 15.73 -13.78
CA ALA A 204 26.63 17.05 -13.87
C ALA A 204 28.08 17.01 -13.36
N GLU A 205 28.36 16.34 -12.23
CA GLU A 205 29.72 16.17 -11.67
C GLU A 205 30.68 15.48 -12.64
N ARG A 206 30.15 14.72 -13.60
CA ARG A 206 30.93 13.97 -14.60
C ARG A 206 30.92 14.59 -15.98
N ASP A 207 30.37 15.80 -16.12
CA ASP A 207 30.19 16.47 -17.41
C ASP A 207 29.44 15.61 -18.45
N ILE A 208 28.47 14.80 -18.01
CA ILE A 208 27.64 13.96 -18.88
C ILE A 208 26.37 14.72 -19.21
N SER A 209 26.24 15.14 -20.47
CA SER A 209 25.06 15.82 -20.99
C SER A 209 24.05 14.89 -21.66
N GLU A 210 24.46 13.67 -22.03
CA GLU A 210 23.64 12.69 -22.74
C GLU A 210 24.16 11.26 -22.57
N LEU A 211 23.28 10.29 -22.76
CA LEU A 211 23.55 8.85 -22.74
C LEU A 211 22.92 8.15 -23.93
N ILE A 212 23.56 7.09 -24.43
CA ILE A 212 22.95 6.19 -25.42
C ILE A 212 22.43 4.95 -24.73
N GLY A 213 21.12 4.72 -24.82
CA GLY A 213 20.46 3.57 -24.21
C GLY A 213 19.89 2.60 -25.24
N TYR A 214 19.83 1.33 -24.85
CA TYR A 214 19.21 0.25 -25.62
C TYR A 214 17.99 -0.32 -24.89
N ARG A 215 16.94 -0.65 -25.63
CA ARG A 215 15.73 -1.25 -25.05
C ARG A 215 15.16 -2.35 -25.93
N ALA A 216 14.83 -3.48 -25.31
CA ALA A 216 14.12 -4.58 -25.96
C ALA A 216 12.62 -4.33 -25.91
N MET A 217 11.95 -4.58 -27.02
CA MET A 217 10.49 -4.72 -27.08
C MET A 217 10.17 -6.05 -27.74
N SER A 218 9.32 -6.85 -27.10
CA SER A 218 8.89 -8.16 -27.59
C SER A 218 7.37 -8.24 -27.51
N TRP A 219 6.78 -8.99 -28.44
CA TRP A 219 5.35 -9.22 -28.50
C TRP A 219 5.05 -10.71 -28.54
N PRO A 220 3.95 -11.17 -27.92
CA PRO A 220 3.46 -12.52 -28.14
C PRO A 220 3.26 -12.78 -29.63
N GLU A 221 3.47 -14.02 -30.05
CA GLU A 221 3.21 -14.43 -31.43
C GLU A 221 1.75 -14.16 -31.81
N GLY A 222 1.54 -13.48 -32.95
CA GLY A 222 0.21 -13.08 -33.42
C GLY A 222 -0.38 -11.81 -32.78
N ALA A 223 0.28 -11.21 -31.78
CA ALA A 223 -0.19 -9.94 -31.21
C ALA A 223 -0.05 -8.78 -32.23
N PRO A 224 -0.95 -7.77 -32.20
CA PRO A 224 -0.82 -6.58 -33.02
C PRO A 224 0.54 -5.92 -32.81
N ARG A 225 1.23 -5.66 -33.91
CA ARG A 225 2.51 -4.97 -33.92
C ARG A 225 2.29 -3.49 -34.21
N PRO A 226 3.11 -2.60 -33.64
CA PRO A 226 3.05 -1.19 -34.02
C PRO A 226 3.49 -1.00 -35.48
N ASP A 227 2.94 0.01 -36.15
CA ASP A 227 3.22 0.28 -37.57
C ASP A 227 4.72 0.49 -37.88
N TRP A 228 5.50 0.91 -36.87
CA TRP A 228 6.95 1.10 -37.00
C TRP A 228 7.76 -0.20 -36.88
N PHE A 229 7.13 -1.35 -36.60
CA PHE A 229 7.81 -2.64 -36.45
C PHE A 229 8.49 -3.09 -37.75
N ASP A 230 7.89 -2.78 -38.90
CA ASP A 230 8.38 -3.17 -40.23
C ASP A 230 9.33 -2.14 -40.85
N LEU A 231 9.83 -1.18 -40.07
CA LEU A 231 10.85 -0.23 -40.52
C LEU A 231 12.22 -0.91 -40.70
N ASP A 232 13.10 -0.26 -41.46
CA ASP A 232 14.47 -0.74 -41.66
C ASP A 232 15.34 -0.37 -40.44
N VAL A 233 16.34 -1.19 -40.13
CA VAL A 233 17.33 -0.86 -39.08
C VAL A 233 18.05 0.44 -39.46
N GLY A 234 18.04 1.41 -38.55
CA GLY A 234 18.52 2.77 -38.76
C GLY A 234 17.40 3.80 -38.93
N ASP A 235 16.17 3.37 -39.23
CA ASP A 235 15.02 4.27 -39.31
C ASP A 235 14.68 4.84 -37.93
N SER A 236 14.29 6.11 -37.93
CA SER A 236 13.89 6.84 -36.74
C SER A 236 12.38 7.08 -36.73
N PHE A 237 11.74 6.87 -35.58
CA PHE A 237 10.30 7.00 -35.42
C PHE A 237 9.95 7.52 -34.03
N GLN A 238 8.76 8.10 -33.88
CA GLN A 238 8.29 8.60 -32.58
C GLN A 238 7.73 7.45 -31.75
N ALA A 239 8.57 6.90 -30.85
CA ALA A 239 8.13 5.93 -29.85
C ALA A 239 7.50 6.67 -28.67
N ARG A 240 6.21 6.44 -28.39
CA ARG A 240 5.62 6.93 -27.14
C ARG A 240 6.10 6.06 -25.98
N HIS A 241 6.77 6.68 -25.01
CA HIS A 241 7.23 6.00 -23.81
C HIS A 241 6.21 6.11 -22.67
N ARG A 242 6.29 5.14 -21.77
CA ARG A 242 5.62 5.18 -20.47
C ARG A 242 6.28 6.25 -19.59
N PRO A 243 5.61 6.71 -18.51
CA PRO A 243 6.20 7.64 -17.54
C PRO A 243 7.59 7.24 -17.04
N LEU A 244 7.81 5.93 -16.85
CA LEU A 244 9.09 5.34 -16.51
C LEU A 244 9.50 4.32 -17.56
N ALA A 245 10.74 4.41 -18.02
CA ALA A 245 11.28 3.56 -19.07
C ALA A 245 12.69 3.05 -18.71
N SER A 246 12.85 1.73 -18.58
CA SER A 246 14.16 1.09 -18.42
C SER A 246 14.93 1.02 -19.73
N TRP A 247 16.22 1.33 -19.68
CA TRP A 247 17.18 1.24 -20.77
C TRP A 247 18.50 0.66 -20.27
N SER A 248 19.19 -0.11 -21.11
CA SER A 248 20.52 -0.65 -20.84
C SER A 248 21.59 0.19 -21.53
N ALA A 249 22.74 0.36 -20.88
CA ALA A 249 23.96 0.90 -21.49
C ALA A 249 24.57 -0.03 -22.55
N ASP A 250 24.22 -1.31 -22.51
CA ASP A 250 24.86 -2.38 -23.27
C ASP A 250 23.83 -3.10 -24.15
N ARG A 251 24.02 -2.98 -25.45
CA ARG A 251 23.19 -3.60 -26.48
C ARG A 251 23.15 -5.12 -26.35
N ARG A 252 24.25 -5.75 -25.92
CA ARG A 252 24.35 -7.22 -25.84
C ARG A 252 23.38 -7.77 -24.81
N ILE A 253 23.28 -7.12 -23.65
CA ILE A 253 22.32 -7.46 -22.60
C ILE A 253 20.89 -7.48 -23.16
N VAL A 254 20.55 -6.47 -23.96
CA VAL A 254 19.22 -6.34 -24.57
C VAL A 254 18.97 -7.41 -25.63
N ALA A 255 19.97 -7.75 -26.44
CA ALA A 255 19.90 -8.82 -27.42
C ALA A 255 19.69 -10.19 -26.74
N ASP A 256 20.47 -10.48 -25.69
CA ASP A 256 20.38 -11.73 -24.92
C ASP A 256 18.99 -11.89 -24.28
N TRP A 257 18.37 -10.80 -23.82
CA TRP A 257 16.98 -10.83 -23.33
C TRP A 257 15.98 -11.19 -24.42
N LEU A 258 16.10 -10.61 -25.63
CA LEU A 258 15.21 -10.94 -26.74
C LEU A 258 15.35 -12.41 -27.14
N GLU A 259 16.57 -12.93 -27.15
CA GLU A 259 16.82 -14.34 -27.42
C GLU A 259 16.16 -15.24 -26.37
N THR A 260 16.26 -14.87 -25.10
CA THR A 260 15.71 -15.64 -23.96
C THR A 260 14.18 -15.60 -23.92
N ARG A 261 13.56 -14.44 -24.24
CA ARG A 261 12.10 -14.29 -24.26
C ARG A 261 11.44 -15.10 -25.39
N GLY A 262 12.13 -15.29 -26.50
CA GLY A 262 11.56 -15.88 -27.70
C GLY A 262 10.51 -14.98 -28.36
N GLY A 263 10.05 -15.39 -29.55
CA GLY A 263 9.09 -14.63 -30.34
C GLY A 263 9.68 -13.40 -31.07
N PRO A 264 8.85 -12.66 -31.82
CA PRO A 264 9.26 -11.47 -32.54
C PRO A 264 9.55 -10.30 -31.57
N GLY A 265 10.64 -9.58 -31.81
CA GLY A 265 11.01 -8.43 -31.02
C GLY A 265 11.98 -7.50 -31.74
N VAL A 266 12.22 -6.34 -31.14
CA VAL A 266 13.14 -5.32 -31.66
C VAL A 266 14.04 -4.77 -30.57
N ILE A 267 15.19 -4.27 -30.98
CA ILE A 267 16.08 -3.46 -30.17
C ILE A 267 15.90 -2.01 -30.62
N LEU A 268 15.55 -1.14 -29.68
CA LEU A 268 15.54 0.30 -29.86
C LEU A 268 16.83 0.89 -29.33
N VAL A 269 17.31 1.95 -29.98
CA VAL A 269 18.39 2.79 -29.48
C VAL A 269 17.91 4.24 -29.40
N ASP A 270 18.28 4.93 -28.33
CA ASP A 270 17.93 6.34 -28.11
C ASP A 270 19.11 7.12 -27.53
N ARG A 271 19.24 8.39 -27.95
CA ARG A 271 20.19 9.37 -27.42
C ARG A 271 19.44 10.25 -26.42
N THR A 272 19.61 9.95 -25.14
CA THR A 272 18.89 10.54 -24.02
C THR A 272 19.68 11.68 -23.38
N PRO A 273 19.23 12.95 -23.49
CA PRO A 273 19.72 14.05 -22.65
C PRO A 273 19.72 13.69 -21.17
N ALA A 274 20.76 14.12 -20.44
CA ALA A 274 20.91 13.90 -19.00
C ALA A 274 19.69 14.33 -18.18
N ARG A 275 19.07 15.47 -18.57
CA ARG A 275 17.84 15.99 -17.95
C ARG A 275 16.64 15.04 -17.99
N ASP A 276 16.63 14.07 -18.91
CA ASP A 276 15.56 13.08 -19.06
C ASP A 276 15.95 11.72 -18.44
N VAL A 277 17.16 11.60 -17.88
CA VAL A 277 17.57 10.42 -17.10
C VAL A 277 17.05 10.58 -15.68
N LEU A 278 16.15 9.70 -15.28
CA LEU A 278 15.52 9.75 -13.96
C LEU A 278 16.42 9.19 -12.87
N SER A 279 16.96 8.00 -13.10
CA SER A 279 17.78 7.28 -12.11
C SER A 279 18.77 6.33 -12.75
N ILE A 280 19.92 6.19 -12.11
CA ILE A 280 20.94 5.18 -12.39
C ILE A 280 21.09 4.27 -11.16
N PRO A 281 21.74 3.09 -11.25
CA PRO A 281 21.79 2.12 -10.16
C PRO A 281 22.36 2.61 -8.83
N MET A 282 23.15 3.69 -8.84
CA MET A 282 23.71 4.31 -7.61
C MET A 282 22.83 5.40 -7.02
N THR A 283 21.77 5.82 -7.71
CA THR A 283 20.93 6.97 -7.31
C THR A 283 19.45 6.60 -7.15
N GLY A 284 19.04 5.40 -7.54
CA GLY A 284 17.68 4.91 -7.32
C GLY A 284 17.34 3.72 -8.19
N MET A 285 16.20 3.77 -8.87
CA MET A 285 15.74 2.69 -9.73
C MET A 285 16.73 2.40 -10.86
N GLY A 286 17.15 1.14 -10.96
CA GLY A 286 18.07 0.65 -11.96
C GLY A 286 18.75 -0.63 -11.46
N TYR A 287 19.15 -1.49 -12.38
CA TYR A 287 19.81 -2.74 -12.07
C TYR A 287 21.24 -2.77 -12.65
N PHE A 288 22.21 -2.73 -11.74
CA PHE A 288 23.65 -2.70 -12.06
C PHE A 288 24.08 -3.83 -13.01
N GLY A 289 23.66 -5.08 -12.73
CA GLY A 289 24.02 -6.23 -13.58
C GLY A 289 23.47 -6.19 -15.00
N GLN A 290 22.46 -5.37 -15.25
CA GLN A 290 21.85 -5.14 -16.57
C GLN A 290 22.30 -3.81 -17.17
N LYS A 291 23.19 -3.09 -16.46
CA LYS A 291 23.62 -1.74 -16.81
C LYS A 291 22.43 -0.82 -17.08
N GLU A 292 21.39 -0.99 -16.27
CA GLU A 292 20.08 -0.39 -16.48
C GLU A 292 19.98 1.00 -15.81
N TRP A 293 19.44 1.96 -16.53
CA TRP A 293 18.92 3.21 -15.98
C TRP A 293 17.46 3.42 -16.37
N VAL A 294 16.79 4.33 -15.67
CA VAL A 294 15.39 4.70 -15.93
C VAL A 294 15.34 6.11 -16.51
N THR A 295 14.52 6.32 -17.53
CA THR A 295 14.31 7.63 -18.17
C THR A 295 12.88 8.10 -18.03
N LEU A 296 12.71 9.42 -18.06
CA LEU A 296 11.45 10.09 -18.33
C LEU A 296 11.16 10.07 -19.85
N PRO A 297 9.89 10.16 -20.29
CA PRO A 297 9.54 10.28 -21.69
C PRO A 297 10.00 11.63 -22.26
N GLY A 298 10.65 11.62 -23.42
CA GLY A 298 11.01 12.84 -24.17
C GLY A 298 10.31 12.91 -25.52
N ASN A 299 10.19 14.11 -26.10
CA ASN A 299 9.65 14.34 -27.44
C ASN A 299 10.71 14.13 -28.53
N ARG A 300 11.36 12.97 -28.51
CA ARG A 300 12.42 12.64 -29.47
C ARG A 300 12.14 11.29 -30.11
N PRO A 301 12.50 11.13 -31.40
CA PRO A 301 12.35 9.84 -32.03
C PRO A 301 13.35 8.84 -31.44
N SER A 302 12.97 7.57 -31.40
CA SER A 302 13.89 6.45 -31.20
C SER A 302 14.34 5.91 -32.55
N THR A 303 15.46 5.19 -32.59
CA THR A 303 15.95 4.52 -33.79
C THR A 303 15.83 3.00 -33.65
N LEU A 304 15.38 2.32 -34.70
CA LEU A 304 15.37 0.86 -34.75
C LEU A 304 16.80 0.33 -34.93
N ASP A 305 17.30 -0.44 -33.98
CA ASP A 305 18.70 -0.90 -33.93
C ASP A 305 18.88 -2.39 -34.23
N GLY A 306 17.80 -3.16 -34.18
CA GLY A 306 17.80 -4.58 -34.49
C GLY A 306 16.40 -5.17 -34.47
N VAL A 307 16.22 -6.24 -35.23
CA VAL A 307 14.98 -7.03 -35.28
C VAL A 307 15.34 -8.49 -34.99
N SER A 308 14.57 -9.12 -34.10
CA SER A 308 14.62 -10.55 -33.81
C SER A 308 13.31 -11.17 -34.28
N MET A 309 13.36 -12.17 -35.13
CA MET A 309 12.16 -12.86 -35.64
C MET A 309 11.74 -14.04 -34.76
N GLY A 310 12.42 -14.27 -33.63
CA GLY A 310 12.28 -15.45 -32.79
C GLY A 310 12.87 -16.71 -33.45
N ARG A 311 13.44 -17.63 -32.67
CA ARG A 311 13.71 -18.98 -33.16
C ARG A 311 12.39 -19.75 -33.24
N SER A 312 12.19 -20.58 -34.27
CA SER A 312 11.08 -21.55 -34.30
C SER A 312 11.14 -22.40 -33.03
N GLN A 313 9.99 -22.55 -32.36
CA GLN A 313 9.75 -23.03 -30.99
C GLN A 313 10.43 -24.33 -30.50
N GLU A 314 11.26 -25.02 -31.28
CA GLU A 314 11.75 -26.38 -30.94
C GLU A 314 12.72 -26.46 -29.74
N LEU A 315 13.17 -25.34 -29.15
CA LEU A 315 14.14 -25.35 -28.03
C LEU A 315 13.77 -24.45 -26.82
N ALA A 316 12.55 -23.91 -26.74
CA ALA A 316 12.18 -22.96 -25.69
C ALA A 316 11.77 -23.67 -24.37
N ALA A 317 12.73 -23.90 -23.47
CA ALA A 317 12.45 -24.48 -22.14
C ALA A 317 13.06 -23.74 -20.94
N GLU A 318 13.62 -22.54 -21.08
CA GLU A 318 14.09 -21.74 -19.93
C GLU A 318 13.62 -20.28 -20.07
N GLN A 319 12.66 -19.87 -19.24
CA GLN A 319 12.15 -18.49 -19.14
C GLN A 319 12.72 -17.82 -17.88
N THR A 320 13.16 -16.57 -18.00
CA THR A 320 13.79 -15.73 -16.95
C THR A 320 12.82 -14.66 -16.42
N ALA A 321 12.95 -14.15 -15.19
CA ALA A 321 12.02 -13.13 -14.66
C ALA A 321 12.01 -11.80 -15.45
N ALA A 322 13.12 -11.49 -16.14
CA ALA A 322 13.20 -10.42 -17.12
C ALA A 322 12.29 -10.65 -18.36
N SER A 323 11.55 -11.77 -18.46
CA SER A 323 10.61 -12.08 -19.55
C SER A 323 9.17 -11.62 -19.31
N SER A 324 8.86 -11.01 -18.17
CA SER A 324 7.47 -10.65 -17.79
C SER A 324 6.96 -9.33 -18.35
N VAL A 325 7.79 -8.53 -19.04
CA VAL A 325 7.36 -7.28 -19.67
C VAL A 325 6.74 -7.57 -21.04
N ASN A 326 5.46 -7.93 -21.06
CA ASN A 326 4.65 -7.90 -22.26
C ASN A 326 4.29 -6.44 -22.59
N VAL A 327 4.53 -6.03 -23.84
CA VAL A 327 3.98 -4.78 -24.39
C VAL A 327 2.50 -5.03 -24.68
N GLY A 328 1.68 -5.01 -23.62
CA GLY A 328 0.26 -5.34 -23.64
C GLY A 328 -0.40 -5.00 -22.29
N ALA A 329 -1.71 -5.25 -22.16
CA ALA A 329 -2.48 -4.97 -20.94
C ALA A 329 -1.75 -5.47 -19.66
N PRO A 330 -1.84 -4.74 -18.52
CA PRO A 330 -1.17 -5.11 -17.29
C PRO A 330 -1.47 -6.56 -16.93
N ALA A 331 -0.45 -7.32 -16.54
CA ALA A 331 -0.54 -8.74 -16.18
C ALA A 331 -1.34 -8.99 -14.88
N LEU A 332 -1.97 -7.95 -14.31
CA LEU A 332 -2.76 -7.98 -13.08
C LEU A 332 -4.14 -8.65 -13.24
N GLY A 333 -4.39 -9.27 -14.39
CA GLY A 333 -5.51 -10.16 -14.58
C GLY A 333 -5.35 -11.43 -13.75
N VAL A 334 -5.69 -11.36 -12.46
CA VAL A 334 -6.36 -12.48 -11.81
C VAL A 334 -7.73 -12.54 -12.47
N GLU A 335 -7.79 -13.12 -13.67
CA GLU A 335 -9.01 -13.85 -14.00
C GLU A 335 -9.20 -14.77 -12.82
N ALA A 336 -10.31 -14.57 -12.11
CA ALA A 336 -10.93 -15.64 -11.37
C ALA A 336 -10.93 -16.80 -12.36
N THR A 337 -9.96 -17.69 -12.20
CA THR A 337 -10.07 -19.00 -12.77
C THR A 337 -11.24 -19.51 -11.97
N THR A 338 -12.44 -19.33 -12.53
CA THR A 338 -13.47 -20.32 -12.41
C THR A 338 -12.71 -21.60 -12.72
N LEU A 339 -12.23 -22.25 -11.67
CA LEU A 339 -12.06 -23.67 -11.65
C LEU A 339 -13.47 -24.17 -11.97
N LEU A 340 -13.81 -24.18 -13.25
CA LEU A 340 -14.40 -25.36 -13.83
C LEU A 340 -13.43 -26.45 -13.42
N SER A 341 -13.68 -26.99 -12.22
CA SER A 341 -13.23 -28.30 -11.83
C SER A 341 -13.35 -29.11 -13.09
N ALA A 342 -12.21 -29.54 -13.63
CA ALA A 342 -12.22 -30.65 -14.55
C ALA A 342 -12.93 -31.75 -13.76
N SER A 343 -14.21 -31.95 -14.08
CA SER A 343 -14.98 -33.10 -13.69
C SER A 343 -14.24 -34.29 -14.25
N ALA A 344 -13.27 -34.79 -13.47
CA ALA A 344 -12.93 -36.19 -13.47
C ALA A 344 -14.28 -36.90 -13.32
N GLY A 345 -14.69 -37.61 -14.37
CA GLY A 345 -16.02 -38.18 -14.52
C GLY A 345 -16.52 -38.76 -13.21
N HIS A 346 -17.34 -37.98 -12.51
CA HIS A 346 -18.17 -38.48 -11.45
C HIS A 346 -19.42 -39.05 -12.13
N PRO A 347 -19.78 -40.31 -11.82
CA PRO A 347 -20.92 -40.95 -12.46
C PRO A 347 -22.18 -40.12 -12.21
N ASP A 348 -22.96 -39.99 -13.27
CA ASP A 348 -24.23 -39.26 -13.31
C ASP A 348 -25.09 -39.41 -12.06
N GLY A 349 -25.59 -38.27 -11.56
CA GLY A 349 -26.82 -38.25 -10.77
C GLY A 349 -26.73 -37.62 -9.38
N GLN A 350 -26.69 -36.28 -9.33
CA GLN A 350 -27.44 -35.41 -8.42
C GLN A 350 -26.92 -33.97 -8.64
N GLY A 351 -27.76 -33.09 -9.19
CA GLY A 351 -27.42 -31.67 -9.31
C GLY A 351 -27.07 -31.09 -7.93
N PRO A 352 -26.17 -30.09 -7.84
CA PRO A 352 -25.89 -29.42 -6.58
C PRO A 352 -27.23 -28.95 -6.02
N GLY A 353 -27.62 -29.50 -4.86
CA GLY A 353 -28.85 -29.11 -4.19
C GLY A 353 -28.87 -27.58 -3.99
N PRO A 354 -30.07 -26.99 -3.84
CA PRO A 354 -30.19 -25.54 -3.63
C PRO A 354 -29.23 -25.13 -2.51
N THR A 355 -28.35 -24.17 -2.82
CA THR A 355 -27.46 -23.58 -1.82
C THR A 355 -28.33 -23.16 -0.63
N PRO A 356 -27.93 -23.48 0.62
CA PRO A 356 -28.72 -23.15 1.80
C PRO A 356 -29.09 -21.67 1.74
N ARG A 357 -30.37 -21.39 1.52
CA ARG A 357 -30.88 -20.01 1.57
C ARG A 357 -30.67 -19.54 2.99
N TRP A 358 -30.02 -18.39 3.17
CA TRP A 358 -29.85 -17.77 4.49
C TRP A 358 -31.18 -17.82 5.26
N GLN A 359 -31.13 -18.28 6.50
CA GLN A 359 -32.27 -18.32 7.39
C GLN A 359 -32.08 -17.24 8.46
N PRO A 360 -33.12 -16.44 8.76
CA PRO A 360 -33.08 -15.52 9.89
C PRO A 360 -32.65 -16.25 11.18
N LEU A 361 -31.92 -15.55 12.03
CA LEU A 361 -31.61 -16.06 13.37
C LEU A 361 -32.91 -16.36 14.11
N GLU A 362 -32.99 -17.56 14.67
CA GLU A 362 -34.09 -17.92 15.56
C GLU A 362 -33.84 -17.25 16.91
N ILE A 363 -34.58 -16.16 17.16
CA ILE A 363 -34.51 -15.42 18.42
C ILE A 363 -35.72 -15.83 19.26
N THR A 364 -35.46 -16.60 20.31
CA THR A 364 -36.51 -17.05 21.25
C THR A 364 -36.77 -16.04 22.36
N ASP A 365 -35.78 -15.20 22.65
CA ASP A 365 -35.86 -14.15 23.64
C ASP A 365 -36.85 -13.07 23.23
N ARG A 366 -37.41 -12.39 24.22
CA ARG A 366 -38.28 -11.23 24.03
C ARG A 366 -37.87 -10.14 25.00
N LEU A 367 -38.14 -8.89 24.61
CA LEU A 367 -38.00 -7.77 25.53
C LEU A 367 -38.97 -7.94 26.70
N ASP A 368 -38.42 -7.92 27.90
CA ASP A 368 -39.19 -8.00 29.14
C ASP A 368 -39.61 -6.58 29.55
N PRO A 369 -40.90 -6.18 29.44
CA PRO A 369 -41.32 -4.83 29.81
C PRO A 369 -41.13 -4.53 31.31
N THR A 370 -40.86 -5.53 32.15
CA THR A 370 -40.52 -5.35 33.57
C THR A 370 -39.04 -5.05 33.80
N ASP A 371 -38.16 -5.38 32.85
CA ASP A 371 -36.77 -4.97 32.87
C ASP A 371 -36.66 -3.49 32.47
N PRO A 372 -36.00 -2.63 33.28
CA PRO A 372 -35.92 -1.20 32.99
C PRO A 372 -35.25 -0.84 31.67
N PHE A 373 -34.28 -1.64 31.22
CA PHE A 373 -33.57 -1.41 29.96
C PHE A 373 -34.46 -1.77 28.77
N ASP A 374 -35.12 -2.92 28.82
CA ASP A 374 -36.07 -3.38 27.81
C ASP A 374 -37.30 -2.47 27.72
N SER A 375 -37.87 -2.07 28.87
CA SER A 375 -38.97 -1.11 28.95
C SER A 375 -38.63 0.22 28.27
N ARG A 376 -37.42 0.72 28.53
CA ARG A 376 -36.90 1.93 27.87
C ARG A 376 -36.78 1.73 26.36
N MET A 377 -36.26 0.59 25.94
CA MET A 377 -36.08 0.27 24.52
C MET A 377 -37.41 0.18 23.77
N ILE A 378 -38.43 -0.40 24.40
CA ILE A 378 -39.81 -0.44 23.88
C ILE A 378 -40.33 0.98 23.67
N ARG A 379 -40.21 1.86 24.69
CA ARG A 379 -40.64 3.27 24.57
C ARG A 379 -39.90 4.04 23.49
N VAL A 380 -38.61 3.80 23.31
CA VAL A 380 -37.81 4.40 22.20
C VAL A 380 -38.36 3.94 20.85
N LEU A 381 -38.65 2.66 20.68
CA LEU A 381 -39.21 2.10 19.44
C LEU A 381 -40.64 2.56 19.15
N GLU A 382 -41.40 2.91 20.20
CA GLU A 382 -42.74 3.49 20.11
C GLU A 382 -42.72 5.02 19.92
N GLY A 383 -41.54 5.64 19.97
CA GLY A 383 -41.38 7.09 19.85
C GLY A 383 -41.80 7.88 21.08
N GLU A 384 -41.97 7.21 22.22
CA GLU A 384 -42.35 7.82 23.51
C GLU A 384 -41.15 8.44 24.24
N GLU A 385 -39.93 8.00 23.92
CA GLU A 385 -38.68 8.48 24.53
C GLU A 385 -37.65 8.85 23.44
N PRO A 386 -36.86 9.92 23.61
CA PRO A 386 -35.75 10.22 22.70
C PRO A 386 -34.71 9.09 22.70
N TYR A 387 -34.04 8.91 21.56
CA TYR A 387 -33.00 7.89 21.43
C TYR A 387 -31.85 8.15 22.42
N PRO A 388 -31.47 7.17 23.26
CA PRO A 388 -30.32 7.30 24.15
C PRO A 388 -28.99 7.25 23.38
N ASP A 389 -27.89 7.62 24.03
CA ASP A 389 -26.54 7.65 23.41
C ASP A 389 -26.02 6.27 22.99
N TRP A 390 -26.52 5.20 23.61
CA TRP A 390 -26.18 3.81 23.25
C TRP A 390 -27.02 3.27 22.10
N TRP A 391 -28.06 4.00 21.67
CA TRP A 391 -28.88 3.61 20.54
C TRP A 391 -28.09 3.76 19.24
N PRO A 392 -28.17 2.82 18.28
CA PRO A 392 -27.44 2.93 17.03
C PRO A 392 -27.77 4.22 16.28
N ARG A 393 -26.74 5.00 15.98
CA ARG A 393 -26.80 6.24 15.21
C ARG A 393 -25.63 6.34 14.25
N ASP A 394 -25.85 6.99 13.11
CA ASP A 394 -24.76 7.32 12.19
C ASP A 394 -24.20 8.73 12.41
N ASP A 395 -23.19 9.10 11.63
CA ASP A 395 -22.51 10.41 11.72
C ASP A 395 -23.33 11.59 11.18
N SER A 396 -24.51 11.35 10.61
CA SER A 396 -25.48 12.41 10.31
C SER A 396 -26.41 12.72 11.50
N GLY A 397 -26.34 11.90 12.55
CA GLY A 397 -27.23 11.96 13.71
C GLY A 397 -28.51 11.12 13.55
N TYR A 398 -28.69 10.45 12.41
CA TYR A 398 -29.82 9.58 12.15
C TYR A 398 -29.82 8.40 13.13
N ALA A 399 -30.94 8.18 13.80
CA ALA A 399 -31.13 7.10 14.75
C ALA A 399 -32.04 6.03 14.15
N VAL A 400 -31.69 4.76 14.36
CA VAL A 400 -32.47 3.64 13.83
C VAL A 400 -33.89 3.65 14.39
N THR A 401 -34.87 3.57 13.50
CA THR A 401 -36.29 3.55 13.84
C THR A 401 -36.82 2.12 13.89
N LYS A 402 -38.02 1.93 14.46
CA LYS A 402 -38.73 0.65 14.40
C LYS A 402 -38.96 0.16 12.97
N ARG A 403 -39.28 1.08 12.05
CA ARG A 403 -39.49 0.79 10.63
C ARG A 403 -38.22 0.25 9.96
N ASP A 404 -37.06 0.77 10.34
CA ASP A 404 -35.77 0.28 9.83
C ASP A 404 -35.50 -1.15 10.28
N LEU A 405 -35.74 -1.44 11.56
CA LEU A 405 -35.59 -2.80 12.10
C LEU A 405 -36.53 -3.79 11.39
N GLU A 406 -37.78 -3.40 11.16
CA GLU A 406 -38.77 -4.22 10.42
C GLU A 406 -38.32 -4.49 8.98
N PHE A 407 -37.88 -3.46 8.24
CA PHE A 407 -37.38 -3.63 6.87
C PHE A 407 -36.14 -4.52 6.81
N LEU A 408 -35.19 -4.31 7.74
CA LEU A 408 -33.96 -5.09 7.81
C LEU A 408 -34.20 -6.51 8.36
N GLY A 409 -35.37 -6.78 8.92
CA GLY A 409 -35.71 -8.03 9.59
C GLY A 409 -34.81 -8.29 10.80
N ILE A 410 -34.52 -7.23 11.56
CA ILE A 410 -33.72 -7.26 12.77
C ILE A 410 -34.66 -7.22 13.96
N ASP A 411 -34.64 -8.27 14.78
CA ASP A 411 -35.35 -8.26 16.05
C ASP A 411 -34.74 -7.24 17.04
N PRO A 412 -35.53 -6.41 17.73
CA PRO A 412 -35.06 -5.48 18.76
C PRO A 412 -34.15 -6.09 19.83
N VAL A 413 -34.30 -7.38 20.14
CA VAL A 413 -33.43 -8.09 21.08
C VAL A 413 -31.96 -8.07 20.62
N GLN A 414 -31.68 -8.06 19.31
CA GLN A 414 -30.30 -7.91 18.82
C GLN A 414 -29.72 -6.54 19.15
N ILE A 415 -30.54 -5.48 19.15
CA ILE A 415 -30.10 -4.13 19.55
C ILE A 415 -29.74 -4.12 21.04
N LYS A 416 -30.53 -4.82 21.87
CA LYS A 416 -30.17 -5.06 23.28
C LYS A 416 -28.83 -5.77 23.40
N TRP A 417 -28.63 -6.88 22.70
CA TRP A 417 -27.36 -7.62 22.76
C TRP A 417 -26.17 -6.77 22.31
N LEU A 418 -26.33 -5.98 21.25
CA LEU A 418 -25.30 -5.05 20.77
C LEU A 418 -24.98 -3.98 21.82
N ALA A 419 -25.99 -3.32 22.38
CA ALA A 419 -25.84 -2.27 23.39
C ALA A 419 -25.28 -2.78 24.74
N GLU A 420 -25.50 -4.06 25.05
CA GLU A 420 -24.94 -4.74 26.22
C GLU A 420 -23.59 -5.43 25.94
N ARG A 421 -23.08 -5.36 24.71
CA ARG A 421 -21.88 -6.08 24.26
C ARG A 421 -21.95 -7.60 24.45
N LYS A 422 -23.15 -8.18 24.43
CA LYS A 422 -23.38 -9.64 24.57
C LYS A 422 -23.17 -10.40 23.27
N ALA A 423 -23.58 -9.83 22.14
CA ALA A 423 -23.37 -10.40 20.82
C ALA A 423 -23.38 -9.30 19.75
N PRO A 424 -22.58 -9.44 18.68
CA PRO A 424 -22.65 -8.55 17.53
C PRO A 424 -23.94 -8.80 16.73
N MET A 425 -24.26 -7.88 15.81
CA MET A 425 -25.40 -8.06 14.90
C MET A 425 -25.21 -9.33 14.08
N GLY A 426 -26.25 -10.16 13.94
CA GLY A 426 -26.14 -11.40 13.18
C GLY A 426 -25.68 -12.62 13.98
N MET A 427 -25.56 -12.54 15.32
CA MET A 427 -25.31 -13.69 16.21
C MET A 427 -26.17 -13.63 17.48
N THR A 428 -26.47 -14.79 18.06
CA THR A 428 -26.92 -14.89 19.46
C THR A 428 -25.71 -14.87 20.40
N PRO A 429 -25.88 -14.58 21.70
CA PRO A 429 -24.78 -14.65 22.67
C PRO A 429 -24.07 -16.02 22.70
N GLU A 430 -24.83 -17.12 22.58
CA GLU A 430 -24.28 -18.49 22.57
C GLU A 430 -23.47 -18.77 21.29
N LEU A 431 -23.98 -18.31 20.15
CA LEU A 431 -23.24 -18.41 18.89
C LEU A 431 -21.95 -17.58 18.94
N TYR A 432 -22.00 -16.38 19.51
CA TYR A 432 -20.83 -15.53 19.68
C TYR A 432 -19.80 -16.15 20.64
N GLU A 433 -20.25 -16.76 21.75
CA GLU A 433 -19.39 -17.48 22.68
C GLU A 433 -18.64 -18.63 21.97
N GLN A 434 -19.38 -19.43 21.21
CA GLN A 434 -18.82 -20.54 20.45
C GLN A 434 -17.87 -20.04 19.33
N PHE A 435 -18.22 -18.93 18.68
CA PHE A 435 -17.45 -18.32 17.60
C PHE A 435 -16.04 -17.94 18.06
N GLY A 436 -15.94 -17.15 19.13
CA GLY A 436 -14.65 -16.73 19.70
C GLY A 436 -13.82 -17.91 20.21
N THR A 437 -14.46 -18.86 20.89
CA THR A 437 -13.79 -20.03 21.47
C THR A 437 -13.17 -20.92 20.38
N GLU A 438 -13.91 -21.24 19.34
CA GLU A 438 -13.41 -22.07 18.24
C GLU A 438 -12.34 -21.35 17.39
N MET A 439 -12.42 -20.01 17.27
CA MET A 439 -11.42 -19.22 16.55
C MET A 439 -10.06 -19.27 17.25
N LEU A 440 -10.04 -19.05 18.57
CA LEU A 440 -8.80 -19.11 19.36
C LEU A 440 -8.20 -20.51 19.37
N GLU A 441 -9.05 -21.54 19.35
CA GLU A 441 -8.59 -22.92 19.20
C GLU A 441 -7.98 -23.18 17.82
N ALA A 442 -8.58 -22.65 16.75
CA ALA A 442 -8.00 -22.73 15.41
C ALA A 442 -6.65 -22.01 15.32
N LEU A 443 -6.50 -20.84 15.93
CA LEU A 443 -5.23 -20.12 16.02
C LEU A 443 -4.15 -20.94 16.75
N ARG A 444 -4.49 -21.58 17.89
CA ARG A 444 -3.56 -22.47 18.59
C ARG A 444 -3.10 -23.63 17.73
N GLN A 445 -4.03 -24.24 16.97
CA GLN A 445 -3.71 -25.34 16.06
C GLN A 445 -2.76 -24.92 14.94
N ASP A 446 -2.82 -23.66 14.51
CA ASP A 446 -1.87 -23.07 13.56
C ASP A 446 -0.59 -22.53 14.24
N GLY A 447 -0.36 -22.83 15.52
CA GLY A 447 0.86 -22.47 16.26
C GLY A 447 0.89 -21.02 16.74
N VAL A 448 -0.25 -20.33 16.76
CA VAL A 448 -0.38 -18.95 17.25
C VAL A 448 -0.89 -18.97 18.68
N ASP A 449 -0.08 -18.48 19.62
CA ASP A 449 -0.51 -18.33 21.02
C ASP A 449 -1.54 -17.18 21.13
N PRO A 450 -2.78 -17.44 21.61
CA PRO A 450 -3.78 -16.40 21.85
C PRO A 450 -3.27 -15.21 22.66
N SER A 451 -2.34 -15.43 23.61
CA SER A 451 -1.74 -14.35 24.41
C SER A 451 -0.97 -13.32 23.57
N THR A 452 -0.73 -13.59 22.28
CA THR A 452 -0.02 -12.72 21.34
C THR A 452 -0.94 -12.10 20.29
N VAL A 453 -2.27 -12.23 20.45
CA VAL A 453 -3.26 -11.83 19.45
C VAL A 453 -4.25 -10.81 20.04
N ASP A 454 -4.53 -9.74 19.30
CA ASP A 454 -5.68 -8.86 19.53
C ASP A 454 -6.67 -9.06 18.36
N ILE A 455 -7.87 -9.53 18.66
CA ILE A 455 -8.93 -9.82 17.70
C ILE A 455 -10.09 -8.87 17.93
N ARG A 456 -10.46 -8.15 16.88
CA ARG A 456 -11.54 -7.17 16.89
C ARG A 456 -12.51 -7.44 15.75
N LEU A 457 -13.79 -7.27 16.04
CA LEU A 457 -14.82 -7.22 15.01
C LEU A 457 -15.02 -5.76 14.57
N LYS A 458 -15.12 -5.58 13.26
CA LYS A 458 -15.32 -4.29 12.59
C LYS A 458 -16.57 -4.33 11.71
N GLY A 459 -16.87 -3.19 11.10
CA GLY A 459 -17.98 -3.06 10.14
C GLY A 459 -19.36 -3.03 10.80
N THR A 460 -20.39 -3.25 9.99
CA THR A 460 -21.79 -3.13 10.42
C THR A 460 -22.17 -4.20 11.45
N GLY A 461 -21.47 -5.34 11.50
CA GLY A 461 -21.66 -6.36 12.53
C GLY A 461 -21.34 -5.86 13.95
N ALA A 462 -20.33 -4.98 14.07
CA ALA A 462 -19.87 -4.43 15.34
C ALA A 462 -20.52 -3.09 15.70
N GLU A 463 -20.83 -2.24 14.71
CA GLU A 463 -21.26 -0.85 14.93
C GLU A 463 -22.69 -0.56 14.43
N PHE A 464 -23.41 -1.55 13.90
CA PHE A 464 -24.69 -1.44 13.18
C PHE A 464 -24.59 -0.66 11.85
N PHE A 465 -23.97 0.51 11.83
CA PHE A 465 -23.72 1.30 10.62
C PHE A 465 -22.34 1.04 10.04
N SER A 466 -22.22 1.24 8.73
CA SER A 466 -20.93 1.18 8.04
C SER A 466 -20.08 2.43 8.30
N GLY A 467 -18.76 2.28 8.17
CA GLY A 467 -17.84 3.40 8.35
C GLY A 467 -18.03 4.54 7.32
N MET A 468 -17.42 5.70 7.61
CA MET A 468 -17.62 6.98 6.91
C MET A 468 -17.37 7.00 5.37
N HIS A 469 -16.87 5.93 4.80
CA HIS A 469 -16.60 5.82 3.36
C HIS A 469 -17.68 5.02 2.60
N LYS A 470 -18.64 4.45 3.31
CA LYS A 470 -19.78 3.72 2.73
C LYS A 470 -21.04 4.54 3.01
N THR A 471 -21.73 4.94 1.94
CA THR A 471 -23.01 5.67 2.01
C THR A 471 -24.14 4.77 1.57
N LEU A 472 -25.32 4.94 2.15
CA LEU A 472 -26.54 4.33 1.63
C LEU A 472 -26.86 4.98 0.27
N PRO A 473 -27.10 4.20 -0.80
CA PRO A 473 -27.37 4.77 -2.10
C PRO A 473 -28.69 5.54 -2.10
N ARG A 474 -28.74 6.60 -2.90
CA ARG A 474 -29.97 7.36 -3.14
C ARG A 474 -30.73 6.80 -4.33
N GLU A 475 -32.01 7.15 -4.43
CA GLU A 475 -32.87 6.64 -5.51
C GLU A 475 -32.34 7.03 -6.89
N GLU A 476 -31.81 8.24 -7.03
CA GLU A 476 -31.16 8.73 -8.25
C GLU A 476 -29.88 7.97 -8.63
N GLU A 477 -29.27 7.23 -7.71
CA GLU A 477 -28.08 6.39 -7.96
C GLU A 477 -28.45 4.95 -8.34
N LEU A 478 -29.73 4.58 -8.24
CA LEU A 478 -30.25 3.22 -8.48
C LEU A 478 -30.98 3.08 -9.81
N VAL A 479 -30.65 3.92 -10.81
CA VAL A 479 -31.28 3.90 -12.14
C VAL A 479 -31.15 2.52 -12.82
N ASP A 480 -30.01 1.85 -12.62
CA ASP A 480 -29.74 0.52 -13.18
C ASP A 480 -30.24 -0.64 -12.28
N ALA A 481 -30.88 -0.33 -11.14
CA ALA A 481 -31.38 -1.30 -10.17
C ALA A 481 -32.81 -0.94 -9.69
N PRO A 482 -33.82 -1.02 -10.58
CA PRO A 482 -35.18 -0.54 -10.30
C PRO A 482 -35.87 -1.26 -9.12
N GLU A 483 -35.57 -2.55 -8.90
CA GLU A 483 -36.07 -3.31 -7.74
C GLU A 483 -35.50 -2.75 -6.43
N ALA A 484 -34.20 -2.42 -6.39
CA ALA A 484 -33.59 -1.79 -5.23
C ALA A 484 -34.17 -0.40 -4.96
N ALA A 485 -34.42 0.40 -6.01
CA ALA A 485 -35.10 1.68 -5.88
C ALA A 485 -36.53 1.52 -5.34
N GLN A 486 -37.25 0.48 -5.76
CA GLN A 486 -38.57 0.15 -5.21
C GLN A 486 -38.49 -0.22 -3.72
N HIS A 487 -37.60 -1.14 -3.34
CA HIS A 487 -37.43 -1.52 -1.93
C HIS A 487 -37.01 -0.32 -1.06
N LEU A 488 -36.17 0.59 -1.58
CA LEU A 488 -35.79 1.82 -0.88
C LEU A 488 -36.99 2.75 -0.66
N ARG A 489 -37.89 2.88 -1.64
CA ARG A 489 -39.15 3.63 -1.49
C ARG A 489 -40.13 2.95 -0.54
N GLU A 490 -40.22 1.63 -0.55
CA GLU A 490 -41.03 0.88 0.42
C GLU A 490 -40.50 1.07 1.85
N TRP A 491 -39.18 1.07 2.01
CA TRP A 491 -38.50 1.30 3.28
C TRP A 491 -38.73 2.71 3.81
N PHE A 492 -38.46 3.77 3.05
CA PHE A 492 -38.54 5.14 3.58
C PHE A 492 -39.87 5.85 3.32
N GLY A 493 -40.67 5.39 2.35
CA GLY A 493 -41.84 6.12 1.86
C GLY A 493 -41.46 7.53 1.43
N ASP A 494 -42.27 8.52 1.85
CA ASP A 494 -42.02 9.94 1.59
C ASP A 494 -41.01 10.58 2.58
N SER A 495 -40.44 9.79 3.52
CA SER A 495 -39.48 10.32 4.48
C SER A 495 -38.21 10.82 3.78
N ARG A 496 -37.89 12.08 4.06
CA ARG A 496 -36.60 12.70 3.72
C ARG A 496 -35.52 12.39 4.75
N ASP A 497 -35.93 11.98 5.95
CA ASP A 497 -35.01 11.58 7.00
C ASP A 497 -34.57 10.13 6.76
N ARG A 498 -33.27 9.96 6.48
CA ARG A 498 -32.64 8.71 6.04
C ARG A 498 -31.21 8.66 6.59
N PRO A 499 -30.68 7.46 6.90
CA PRO A 499 -29.28 7.36 7.28
C PRO A 499 -28.38 7.71 6.10
N LEU A 500 -27.30 8.42 6.41
CA LEU A 500 -26.20 8.65 5.49
C LEU A 500 -25.39 7.36 5.28
N ARG A 501 -25.20 6.57 6.35
CA ARG A 501 -24.40 5.34 6.34
C ARG A 501 -25.27 4.13 6.12
N ARG A 502 -24.70 3.09 5.50
CA ARG A 502 -25.42 1.81 5.26
C ARG A 502 -25.65 1.12 6.61
N PRO A 503 -26.91 0.84 7.00
CA PRO A 503 -27.20 -0.06 8.11
C PRO A 503 -26.75 -1.50 7.80
N HIS A 504 -26.65 -2.33 8.84
CA HIS A 504 -26.39 -3.75 8.74
C HIS A 504 -27.41 -4.43 7.81
N ASP A 505 -26.92 -5.28 6.89
CA ASP A 505 -27.72 -6.02 5.91
C ASP A 505 -28.56 -5.18 4.92
N ALA A 506 -28.45 -3.84 4.93
CA ALA A 506 -29.26 -2.97 4.08
C ALA A 506 -29.04 -3.21 2.58
N MET A 507 -27.80 -3.39 2.14
CA MET A 507 -27.50 -3.61 0.71
C MET A 507 -28.07 -4.93 0.21
N TRP A 508 -28.03 -5.97 1.05
CA TRP A 508 -28.66 -7.27 0.77
C TRP A 508 -30.18 -7.18 0.72
N ARG A 509 -30.80 -6.48 1.69
CA ARG A 509 -32.26 -6.25 1.72
C ARG A 509 -32.77 -5.44 0.53
N LEU A 510 -31.94 -4.53 0.02
CA LEU A 510 -32.21 -3.81 -1.22
C LEU A 510 -31.97 -4.65 -2.48
N GLY A 511 -31.36 -5.84 -2.39
CA GLY A 511 -31.03 -6.68 -3.54
C GLY A 511 -29.79 -6.20 -4.33
N LEU A 512 -29.00 -5.31 -3.75
CA LEU A 512 -27.76 -4.79 -4.35
C LEU A 512 -26.55 -5.69 -4.09
N GLU A 513 -26.64 -6.53 -3.06
CA GLU A 513 -25.67 -7.56 -2.72
C GLU A 513 -26.39 -8.92 -2.67
N SER A 514 -25.74 -9.98 -3.17
CA SER A 514 -26.32 -11.32 -3.24
C SER A 514 -26.28 -12.08 -1.91
N VAL A 515 -25.51 -11.59 -0.95
CA VAL A 515 -25.32 -12.18 0.38
C VAL A 515 -25.48 -11.11 1.46
N PRO A 516 -25.84 -11.48 2.70
CA PRO A 516 -25.84 -10.56 3.85
C PRO A 516 -24.46 -9.93 4.09
N SER A 517 -24.43 -8.87 4.90
CA SER A 517 -23.17 -8.22 5.31
C SER A 517 -22.23 -9.23 5.97
N ASP A 518 -20.96 -9.17 5.59
CA ASP A 518 -19.89 -9.97 6.14
C ASP A 518 -19.52 -9.56 7.58
N PHE A 519 -18.77 -10.43 8.25
CA PHE A 519 -18.06 -10.06 9.47
C PHE A 519 -16.60 -9.74 9.14
N ASP A 520 -16.22 -8.47 9.32
CA ASP A 520 -14.85 -8.00 9.20
C ASP A 520 -14.10 -8.28 10.51
N LEU A 521 -13.14 -9.19 10.49
CA LEU A 521 -12.29 -9.53 11.63
C LEU A 521 -10.88 -8.98 11.42
N ASP A 522 -10.45 -8.12 12.34
CA ASP A 522 -9.06 -7.68 12.44
C ASP A 522 -8.35 -8.57 13.46
N ILE A 523 -7.44 -9.43 12.98
CA ILE A 523 -6.59 -10.31 13.79
C ILE A 523 -5.18 -9.73 13.80
N ASN A 524 -4.76 -9.17 14.94
CA ASN A 524 -3.53 -8.39 15.06
C ASN A 524 -2.49 -9.18 15.84
N SER A 525 -1.45 -9.68 15.16
CA SER A 525 -0.38 -10.46 15.76
C SER A 525 0.89 -10.43 14.91
N THR A 526 1.95 -9.79 15.41
CA THR A 526 3.27 -9.81 14.77
C THR A 526 3.85 -11.23 14.70
N HIS A 527 3.44 -12.12 15.60
CA HIS A 527 3.80 -13.55 15.50
C HIS A 527 3.18 -14.20 14.27
N MET A 528 1.88 -13.98 14.02
CA MET A 528 1.22 -14.46 12.79
C MET A 528 1.91 -13.92 11.54
N ILE A 529 2.19 -12.62 11.47
CA ILE A 529 2.86 -12.03 10.31
C ILE A 529 4.21 -12.70 10.03
N ARG A 530 5.00 -13.03 11.08
CA ARG A 530 6.26 -13.76 10.93
C ARG A 530 6.08 -15.19 10.42
N ILE A 531 5.06 -15.91 10.87
CA ILE A 531 4.71 -17.26 10.36
C ILE A 531 4.37 -17.16 8.86
N ALA A 532 3.46 -16.25 8.51
CA ALA A 532 3.04 -16.06 7.12
C ALA A 532 4.20 -15.62 6.23
N ARG A 533 5.07 -14.72 6.70
CA ARG A 533 6.25 -14.25 5.97
C ARG A 533 7.21 -15.38 5.67
N ARG A 534 7.44 -16.29 6.64
CA ARG A 534 8.25 -17.49 6.44
C ARG A 534 7.63 -18.42 5.42
N TYR A 535 6.33 -18.72 5.57
CA TYR A 535 5.59 -19.55 4.64
C TYR A 535 5.66 -18.98 3.21
N TRP A 536 5.43 -17.68 3.04
CA TRP A 536 5.49 -17.01 1.74
C TRP A 536 6.87 -17.15 1.09
N ARG A 537 7.94 -16.92 1.84
CA ARG A 537 9.32 -17.08 1.32
C ARG A 537 9.62 -18.52 0.90
N GLU A 538 9.06 -19.51 1.61
CA GLU A 538 9.28 -20.92 1.31
C GLU A 538 8.45 -21.42 0.12
N GLN A 539 7.20 -20.95 -0.02
CA GLN A 539 6.22 -21.48 -0.98
C GLN A 539 6.00 -20.60 -2.21
N HIS A 540 6.35 -19.32 -2.14
CA HIS A 540 6.18 -18.34 -3.22
C HIS A 540 7.48 -17.58 -3.51
N PRO A 541 8.61 -18.29 -3.72
CA PRO A 541 9.87 -17.62 -4.03
C PRO A 541 9.79 -16.82 -5.33
N ASP A 542 8.85 -17.14 -6.23
CA ASP A 542 8.64 -16.51 -7.53
C ASP A 542 7.73 -15.28 -7.50
N ARG A 543 6.99 -15.05 -6.40
CA ARG A 543 6.04 -13.94 -6.30
C ARG A 543 6.68 -12.67 -5.76
N TYR A 544 6.07 -11.55 -6.11
CA TYR A 544 6.50 -10.25 -5.60
C TYR A 544 6.32 -10.19 -4.09
N PRO A 545 7.34 -9.75 -3.33
CA PRO A 545 7.18 -9.45 -1.92
C PRO A 545 6.04 -8.49 -1.58
N GLY A 546 5.74 -7.51 -2.42
CA GLY A 546 4.63 -6.59 -2.13
C GLY A 546 3.24 -7.22 -2.32
N ASP A 547 3.12 -8.40 -2.93
CA ASP A 547 1.86 -9.15 -2.96
C ASP A 547 1.59 -9.89 -1.63
N PHE A 548 2.57 -9.93 -0.73
CA PHE A 548 2.42 -10.49 0.61
C PHE A 548 1.39 -9.73 1.45
N MET A 549 1.31 -8.42 1.25
CA MET A 549 0.37 -7.54 1.95
C MET A 549 -0.74 -7.12 0.99
N GLY A 550 -1.99 -7.28 1.43
CA GLY A 550 -3.14 -6.67 0.79
C GLY A 550 -3.14 -5.14 0.94
N GLY A 551 -4.00 -4.49 0.16
CA GLY A 551 -4.23 -3.04 0.33
C GLY A 551 -4.76 -2.75 1.74
N HIS A 552 -4.28 -1.69 2.40
CA HIS A 552 -4.50 -1.34 3.82
C HIS A 552 -3.59 -2.00 4.85
N GLY A 553 -2.63 -2.83 4.43
CA GLY A 553 -1.59 -3.35 5.32
C GLY A 553 -2.01 -4.56 6.16
N TYR A 554 -3.06 -5.30 5.76
CA TYR A 554 -3.25 -6.68 6.20
C TYR A 554 -2.52 -7.64 5.25
N LEU A 555 -2.28 -8.88 5.68
CA LEU A 555 -1.78 -9.95 4.81
C LEU A 555 -2.73 -10.21 3.63
N ASP A 556 -2.18 -10.56 2.47
CA ASP A 556 -3.03 -11.09 1.39
C ASP A 556 -3.92 -12.25 1.88
N LYS A 557 -5.18 -12.29 1.42
CA LYS A 557 -6.15 -13.28 1.89
C LYS A 557 -5.69 -14.71 1.62
N GLN A 558 -5.05 -14.95 0.47
CA GLN A 558 -4.51 -16.26 0.15
C GLN A 558 -3.33 -16.60 1.05
N ALA A 559 -2.44 -15.63 1.34
CA ALA A 559 -1.35 -15.83 2.29
C ALA A 559 -1.86 -16.22 3.69
N VAL A 560 -2.96 -15.61 4.17
CA VAL A 560 -3.62 -16.02 5.43
C VAL A 560 -4.13 -17.45 5.33
N HIS A 561 -4.89 -17.78 4.29
CA HIS A 561 -5.48 -19.12 4.16
C HIS A 561 -4.44 -20.24 4.07
N ASP A 562 -3.34 -19.99 3.36
CA ASP A 562 -2.29 -20.98 3.15
C ASP A 562 -1.39 -21.13 4.38
N SER A 563 -1.14 -20.04 5.11
CA SER A 563 -0.29 -20.06 6.30
C SER A 563 -1.03 -20.54 7.57
N PHE A 564 -2.37 -20.41 7.60
CA PHE A 564 -3.22 -20.71 8.76
C PHE A 564 -4.40 -21.62 8.36
N PRO A 565 -4.15 -22.89 8.01
CA PRO A 565 -5.17 -23.79 7.48
C PRO A 565 -6.28 -24.13 8.48
N SER A 566 -5.99 -24.14 9.78
CA SER A 566 -7.01 -24.40 10.82
C SER A 566 -7.95 -23.21 10.93
N LEU A 567 -7.42 -21.99 10.92
CA LEU A 567 -8.18 -20.74 10.89
C LEU A 567 -9.02 -20.64 9.60
N ALA A 568 -8.45 -20.95 8.44
CA ALA A 568 -9.18 -20.99 7.17
C ALA A 568 -10.35 -21.99 7.21
N SER A 569 -10.11 -23.17 7.76
CA SER A 569 -11.13 -24.21 7.93
C SER A 569 -12.21 -23.78 8.92
N TRP A 570 -11.84 -23.10 10.01
CA TRP A 570 -12.77 -22.50 10.95
C TRP A 570 -13.65 -21.47 10.26
N ALA A 571 -13.07 -20.54 9.51
CA ALA A 571 -13.81 -19.48 8.83
C ALA A 571 -14.86 -20.06 7.89
N LYS A 572 -14.47 -21.00 7.02
CA LYS A 572 -15.39 -21.68 6.09
C LYS A 572 -16.56 -22.39 6.79
N ARG A 573 -16.32 -23.01 7.95
CA ARG A 573 -17.41 -23.65 8.73
C ARG A 573 -18.37 -22.60 9.27
N TRP A 574 -17.85 -21.49 9.78
CA TRP A 574 -18.66 -20.42 10.34
C TRP A 574 -19.41 -19.62 9.28
N GLU A 575 -18.83 -19.40 8.10
CA GLU A 575 -19.55 -18.83 6.95
C GLU A 575 -20.79 -19.65 6.60
N LYS A 576 -20.63 -20.98 6.55
CA LYS A 576 -21.76 -21.90 6.33
C LYS A 576 -22.77 -21.86 7.47
N LYS A 577 -22.32 -21.77 8.73
CA LYS A 577 -23.18 -21.77 9.92
C LYS A 577 -23.99 -20.48 10.06
N LEU A 578 -23.37 -19.34 9.74
CA LEU A 578 -23.98 -18.01 9.83
C LEU A 578 -24.73 -17.61 8.55
N GLY A 579 -24.43 -18.29 7.43
CA GLY A 579 -24.96 -17.98 6.12
C GLY A 579 -24.49 -16.63 5.56
N ARG A 580 -23.30 -16.17 5.95
CA ARG A 580 -22.67 -14.91 5.53
C ARG A 580 -21.15 -15.06 5.51
N GLU A 581 -20.48 -14.21 4.74
CA GLU A 581 -19.03 -14.28 4.54
C GLU A 581 -18.24 -13.79 5.77
N LEU A 582 -17.01 -14.28 5.91
CA LEU A 582 -16.06 -13.80 6.91
C LEU A 582 -14.86 -13.17 6.19
N SER A 583 -14.56 -11.92 6.52
CA SER A 583 -13.41 -11.21 6.00
C SER A 583 -12.31 -11.19 7.06
N LEU A 584 -11.25 -11.98 6.85
CA LEU A 584 -10.12 -12.07 7.76
C LEU A 584 -9.02 -11.07 7.36
N GLY A 585 -8.86 -9.99 8.13
CA GLY A 585 -7.73 -9.07 8.05
C GLY A 585 -6.68 -9.43 9.08
N ALA A 586 -5.53 -9.95 8.67
CA ALA A 586 -4.41 -10.23 9.57
C ALA A 586 -3.37 -9.10 9.53
N PHE A 587 -3.10 -8.47 10.66
CA PHE A 587 -2.18 -7.32 10.80
C PHE A 587 -1.05 -7.62 11.80
N GLU A 588 0.00 -6.80 11.82
CA GLU A 588 0.95 -6.80 12.93
C GLU A 588 0.28 -6.32 14.23
N SER A 589 0.91 -6.54 15.38
CA SER A 589 0.34 -6.23 16.70
C SER A 589 0.10 -4.73 16.92
N SER A 590 0.73 -3.84 16.16
CA SER A 590 0.36 -2.41 16.12
C SER A 590 -0.97 -2.12 15.41
N GLY A 591 -1.56 -3.13 14.75
CA GLY A 591 -2.78 -3.02 13.98
C GLY A 591 -2.63 -2.34 12.62
N PRO A 592 -3.77 -1.99 11.99
CA PRO A 592 -3.79 -1.26 10.72
C PRO A 592 -3.11 0.10 10.87
N ILE A 593 -2.63 0.67 9.75
CA ILE A 593 -2.03 2.01 9.72
C ILE A 593 -2.99 3.04 10.31
N ASN A 594 -2.48 3.85 11.26
CA ASN A 594 -3.22 5.00 11.74
C ASN A 594 -3.18 6.16 10.73
N ALA A 595 -4.01 6.05 9.70
CA ALA A 595 -4.09 7.03 8.63
C ALA A 595 -4.49 8.45 9.09
N THR A 596 -5.09 8.59 10.29
CA THR A 596 -5.42 9.92 10.85
C THR A 596 -4.17 10.75 11.16
N LYS A 597 -3.03 10.11 11.45
CA LYS A 597 -1.72 10.76 11.62
C LYS A 597 -1.26 11.49 10.36
N PHE A 598 -1.82 11.14 9.20
CA PHE A 598 -1.54 11.76 7.91
C PHE A 598 -2.66 12.71 7.45
N GLY A 599 -3.51 13.18 8.38
CA GLY A 599 -4.60 14.10 8.08
C GLY A 599 -5.77 13.45 7.33
N ARG A 600 -5.88 12.11 7.34
CA ARG A 600 -6.95 11.39 6.65
C ARG A 600 -8.12 11.13 7.59
N SER A 601 -9.33 11.22 7.05
CA SER A 601 -10.56 10.98 7.80
C SER A 601 -10.82 9.49 8.08
N ILE A 602 -10.23 8.57 7.33
CA ILE A 602 -10.53 7.13 7.42
C ILE A 602 -9.31 6.38 7.93
N SER A 603 -9.41 5.83 9.14
CA SER A 603 -8.48 4.83 9.66
C SER A 603 -9.25 3.69 10.32
N GLY A 604 -8.84 2.46 9.99
CA GLY A 604 -9.29 1.23 10.67
C GLY A 604 -8.50 0.91 11.94
N HIS A 605 -7.50 1.75 12.28
CA HIS A 605 -6.68 1.57 13.47
C HIS A 605 -7.53 1.48 14.75
N PHE A 606 -6.93 0.91 15.79
CA PHE A 606 -7.57 0.64 17.07
C PHE A 606 -8.34 1.85 17.62
N ARG A 607 -9.59 1.60 17.99
CA ARG A 607 -10.46 2.54 18.69
C ARG A 607 -10.89 1.96 20.02
N ASP A 608 -11.10 2.81 21.01
CA ASP A 608 -11.66 2.43 22.30
C ASP A 608 -13.11 1.88 22.15
N THR A 609 -13.79 2.21 21.06
CA THR A 609 -15.15 1.76 20.75
C THR A 609 -15.21 0.43 20.00
N ASP A 610 -14.06 -0.13 19.59
CA ASP A 610 -14.00 -1.38 18.84
C ASP A 610 -14.70 -2.52 19.58
N TRP A 611 -15.30 -3.44 18.83
CA TRP A 611 -15.81 -4.68 19.39
C TRP A 611 -14.65 -5.66 19.59
N ILE A 612 -14.07 -5.67 20.78
CA ILE A 612 -12.95 -6.56 21.12
C ILE A 612 -13.49 -7.96 21.40
N ILE A 613 -13.05 -8.94 20.61
CA ILE A 613 -13.32 -10.37 20.84
C ILE A 613 -12.27 -10.93 21.80
N HIS A 614 -11.00 -10.62 21.61
CA HIS A 614 -9.93 -11.14 22.45
C HIS A 614 -8.74 -10.18 22.42
N ASN A 615 -8.12 -9.89 23.55
CA ASN A 615 -6.76 -9.38 23.58
C ASN A 615 -6.08 -9.72 24.93
N THR A 616 -4.82 -9.33 25.11
CA THR A 616 -4.06 -9.60 26.33
C THR A 616 -4.71 -9.06 27.59
N ASP A 617 -5.35 -7.90 27.50
CA ASP A 617 -5.94 -7.20 28.64
C ASP A 617 -7.36 -7.69 28.94
N LYS A 618 -8.04 -8.23 27.91
CA LYS A 618 -9.40 -8.78 27.93
C LYS A 618 -9.38 -10.18 27.30
N PRO A 619 -8.78 -11.18 27.98
CA PRO A 619 -8.67 -12.52 27.43
C PRO A 619 -10.03 -13.21 27.43
N TRP A 620 -10.50 -13.59 26.26
CA TRP A 620 -11.58 -14.58 26.14
C TRP A 620 -11.26 -15.84 26.97
N PRO A 621 -12.12 -16.32 27.89
CA PRO A 621 -13.56 -16.10 28.04
C PRO A 621 -13.96 -15.26 29.26
N SER A 622 -13.15 -14.29 29.73
CA SER A 622 -13.44 -13.49 30.93
C SER A 622 -14.69 -12.58 30.83
N HIS A 623 -15.51 -12.74 29.79
CA HIS A 623 -16.77 -12.03 29.61
C HIS A 623 -17.88 -12.67 30.45
N THR A 624 -17.81 -12.54 31.77
CA THR A 624 -19.06 -12.63 32.54
C THR A 624 -19.92 -11.42 32.14
N PRO A 625 -21.13 -11.58 31.56
CA PRO A 625 -21.88 -10.49 30.89
C PRO A 625 -22.32 -9.26 31.74
N GLY A 626 -21.75 -9.04 32.92
CA GLY A 626 -21.97 -7.85 33.76
C GLY A 626 -20.70 -7.11 34.19
N GLU A 627 -19.53 -7.77 34.20
CA GLU A 627 -18.27 -7.16 34.69
C GLU A 627 -17.70 -6.12 33.70
N GLN A 628 -17.99 -6.25 32.41
CA GLN A 628 -17.43 -5.37 31.39
C GLN A 628 -18.02 -3.95 31.42
N ARG A 629 -19.34 -3.81 31.63
CA ARG A 629 -19.93 -2.47 31.85
C ARG A 629 -19.39 -1.82 33.11
N GLN A 630 -19.15 -2.60 34.16
CA GLN A 630 -18.64 -2.08 35.42
C GLN A 630 -17.18 -1.64 35.28
N THR A 631 -16.34 -2.42 34.59
CA THR A 631 -14.94 -2.07 34.32
C THR A 631 -14.80 -0.91 33.32
N ASP A 632 -15.59 -0.88 32.24
CA ASP A 632 -15.56 0.23 31.27
C ASP A 632 -16.12 1.53 31.88
N ALA A 633 -17.16 1.46 32.72
CA ALA A 633 -17.68 2.64 33.43
C ALA A 633 -16.69 3.17 34.48
N VAL A 634 -16.09 2.28 35.30
CA VAL A 634 -15.06 2.65 36.28
C VAL A 634 -13.83 3.21 35.56
N GLY A 635 -13.41 2.61 34.44
CA GLY A 635 -12.31 3.08 33.62
C GLY A 635 -12.58 4.45 32.98
N GLN A 636 -13.79 4.69 32.45
CA GLN A 636 -14.18 6.01 31.93
C GLN A 636 -14.25 7.08 33.02
N GLU A 637 -14.76 6.73 34.21
CA GLU A 637 -14.81 7.66 35.35
C GLU A 637 -13.40 8.01 35.83
N GLN A 638 -12.49 7.03 35.90
CA GLN A 638 -11.08 7.27 36.20
C GLN A 638 -10.39 8.12 35.12
N LYS A 639 -10.61 7.82 33.82
CA LYS A 639 -10.08 8.62 32.70
C LYS A 639 -10.61 10.06 32.74
N ARG A 640 -11.90 10.27 33.03
CA ARG A 640 -12.48 11.62 33.24
C ARG A 640 -11.87 12.32 34.44
N ALA A 641 -11.73 11.64 35.58
CA ALA A 641 -11.10 12.22 36.76
C ALA A 641 -9.62 12.62 36.51
N LEU A 642 -8.89 11.83 35.71
CA LEU A 642 -7.53 12.15 35.26
C LEU A 642 -7.50 13.34 34.30
N ALA A 643 -8.40 13.39 33.31
CA ALA A 643 -8.49 14.50 32.37
C ALA A 643 -8.93 15.81 33.05
N ASP A 644 -9.83 15.74 34.02
CA ASP A 644 -10.29 16.88 34.81
C ASP A 644 -9.12 17.49 35.62
N ARG A 645 -8.12 16.69 36.04
CA ARG A 645 -6.90 17.21 36.67
C ARG A 645 -6.06 18.06 35.70
N VAL A 646 -6.02 17.71 34.40
CA VAL A 646 -5.37 18.54 33.38
C VAL A 646 -6.12 19.87 33.25
N VAL A 647 -7.45 19.83 33.17
CA VAL A 647 -8.29 21.04 33.03
C VAL A 647 -8.18 21.96 34.26
N VAL A 648 -8.17 21.40 35.47
CA VAL A 648 -8.03 22.17 36.71
C VAL A 648 -6.67 22.86 36.79
N ASN A 649 -5.58 22.17 36.41
CA ASN A 649 -4.25 22.77 36.39
C ASN A 649 -4.09 23.80 35.26
N ASP A 650 -4.70 23.56 34.09
CA ASP A 650 -4.70 24.52 32.96
C ASP A 650 -5.46 25.82 33.28
N LEU A 651 -6.57 25.70 34.03
CA LEU A 651 -7.36 26.84 34.52
C LEU A 651 -6.59 27.71 35.51
N LEU A 652 -5.70 27.13 36.31
CA LEU A 652 -4.83 27.88 37.23
C LEU A 652 -3.68 28.59 36.49
N ALA A 653 -3.30 28.11 35.30
CA ALA A 653 -2.11 28.56 34.56
C ALA A 653 -2.38 29.60 33.45
N GLN A 654 -3.65 29.82 33.06
CA GLN A 654 -4.05 30.71 31.94
C GLN A 654 -3.35 30.44 30.59
N ARG A 655 -2.88 29.22 30.32
CA ARG A 655 -2.13 28.90 29.08
C ARG A 655 -2.52 27.53 28.54
N GLY A 656 -3.26 27.48 27.44
CA GLY A 656 -3.65 26.24 26.74
C GLY A 656 -2.53 25.53 25.98
N HIS A 657 -1.34 25.37 26.60
CA HIS A 657 -0.17 24.73 26.01
C HIS A 657 0.18 23.44 26.77
N ARG A 658 0.30 22.32 26.04
CA ARG A 658 0.60 20.97 26.56
C ARG A 658 1.80 20.91 27.52
N GLU A 659 2.88 21.61 27.19
CA GLU A 659 4.08 21.63 28.04
C GLU A 659 3.89 22.44 29.32
N ALA A 660 3.03 23.47 29.30
CA ALA A 660 2.69 24.24 30.49
C ALA A 660 1.87 23.39 31.46
N SER A 661 0.82 22.70 30.97
CA SER A 661 0.00 21.82 31.82
C SER A 661 0.84 20.65 32.40
N ARG A 662 1.79 20.10 31.64
CA ARG A 662 2.76 19.09 32.14
C ARG A 662 3.61 19.66 33.28
N PHE A 663 4.19 20.84 33.09
CA PHE A 663 5.04 21.49 34.09
C PHE A 663 4.28 21.79 35.38
N ASP A 664 3.04 22.28 35.28
CA ASP A 664 2.21 22.63 36.44
C ASP A 664 1.71 21.38 37.20
N MET A 665 1.39 20.29 36.48
CA MET A 665 1.09 19.00 37.11
C MET A 665 2.28 18.46 37.91
N LEU A 666 3.50 18.59 37.38
CA LEU A 666 4.71 18.21 38.12
C LEU A 666 4.95 19.12 39.33
N LEU A 667 4.73 20.44 39.20
CA LEU A 667 4.86 21.39 40.32
C LEU A 667 3.83 21.16 41.44
N THR A 668 2.66 20.62 41.11
CA THR A 668 1.63 20.26 42.09
C THR A 668 1.87 18.89 42.75
N GLY A 669 3.00 18.26 42.43
CA GLY A 669 3.46 17.02 43.08
C GLY A 669 2.95 15.74 42.43
N MET A 670 2.35 15.80 41.22
CA MET A 670 2.08 14.59 40.45
C MET A 670 3.39 13.98 39.96
N SER A 671 3.45 12.65 39.94
CA SER A 671 4.56 11.94 39.31
C SER A 671 4.56 12.14 37.78
N GLU A 672 5.69 11.88 37.12
CA GLU A 672 5.75 11.91 35.65
C GLU A 672 4.78 10.92 35.01
N GLU A 673 4.59 9.76 35.61
CA GLU A 673 3.70 8.71 35.12
C GLU A 673 2.23 9.13 35.24
N GLU A 674 1.82 9.68 36.39
CA GLU A 674 0.47 10.23 36.58
C GLU A 674 0.20 11.42 35.65
N THR A 675 1.22 12.26 35.42
CA THR A 675 1.12 13.41 34.51
C THR A 675 0.95 12.96 33.07
N ALA A 676 1.73 11.97 32.62
CA ALA A 676 1.60 11.39 31.29
C ALA A 676 0.23 10.72 31.10
N ALA A 677 -0.25 9.98 32.10
CA ALA A 677 -1.57 9.36 32.09
C ALA A 677 -2.70 10.41 32.02
N ALA A 678 -2.59 11.50 32.77
CA ALA A 678 -3.58 12.59 32.76
C ALA A 678 -3.64 13.30 31.40
N ILE A 679 -2.48 13.62 30.81
CA ILE A 679 -2.41 14.23 29.47
C ILE A 679 -2.99 13.29 28.41
N SER A 680 -2.62 12.01 28.46
CA SER A 680 -3.13 11.02 27.51
C SER A 680 -4.65 10.83 27.64
N ALA A 681 -5.19 10.85 28.86
CA ALA A 681 -6.64 10.77 29.10
C ALA A 681 -7.37 12.03 28.58
N TRP A 682 -6.78 13.21 28.77
CA TRP A 682 -7.30 14.48 28.24
C TRP A 682 -7.31 14.51 26.71
N GLU A 683 -6.24 14.04 26.06
CA GLU A 683 -6.15 13.92 24.59
C GLU A 683 -7.18 12.92 24.05
N ALA A 684 -7.36 11.77 24.73
CA ALA A 684 -8.29 10.72 24.32
C ALA A 684 -9.76 11.14 24.38
N LEU A 685 -10.13 12.06 25.28
CA LEU A 685 -11.51 12.55 25.40
C LEU A 685 -11.87 13.64 24.37
N GLY A 686 -10.91 14.09 23.57
CA GLY A 686 -11.05 15.23 22.66
C GLY A 686 -11.09 16.55 23.45
N LYS A 687 -10.29 17.55 23.05
CA LYS A 687 -10.12 18.81 23.81
C LYS A 687 -11.49 19.39 24.22
N PRO A 688 -11.88 19.37 25.51
CA PRO A 688 -13.10 20.04 25.92
C PRO A 688 -12.93 21.54 25.71
N GLU A 689 -13.95 22.14 25.09
CA GLU A 689 -14.01 23.58 24.81
C GLU A 689 -13.61 24.39 26.05
N THR A 690 -12.57 25.21 25.92
CA THR A 690 -12.05 26.01 27.03
C THR A 690 -13.13 26.96 27.53
N ALA A 691 -13.07 27.37 28.80
CA ALA A 691 -14.02 28.35 29.35
C ALA A 691 -14.00 29.68 28.55
N ARG A 692 -12.89 30.00 27.88
CA ARG A 692 -12.74 31.16 27.00
C ARG A 692 -13.49 30.97 25.67
N GLU A 693 -13.41 29.79 25.07
CA GLU A 693 -14.14 29.45 23.83
C GLU A 693 -15.64 29.38 24.10
N ARG A 694 -16.07 28.77 25.22
CA ARG A 694 -17.47 28.81 25.68
C ARG A 694 -17.98 30.24 25.89
N LYS A 695 -17.16 31.12 26.47
CA LYS A 695 -17.52 32.53 26.69
C LYS A 695 -17.51 33.35 25.39
N ALA A 696 -16.72 32.96 24.39
CA ALA A 696 -16.71 33.57 23.07
C ALA A 696 -17.92 33.14 22.22
N GLY A 697 -18.33 31.87 22.29
CA GLY A 697 -19.54 31.36 21.63
C GLY A 697 -20.82 32.00 22.18
N LEU A 698 -20.90 32.17 23.50
CA LEU A 698 -22.05 32.84 24.15
C LEU A 698 -22.13 34.35 23.89
N GLY A 699 -21.06 34.98 23.38
CA GLY A 699 -21.01 36.41 23.08
C GLY A 699 -21.48 36.78 21.66
N ALA A 700 -21.69 35.80 20.78
CA ALA A 700 -21.96 36.04 19.36
C ALA A 700 -23.46 36.03 18.97
N GLU A 701 -24.37 35.63 19.87
CA GLU A 701 -25.79 35.46 19.51
C GLU A 701 -26.69 36.70 19.71
N HIS A 702 -26.17 37.83 20.22
CA HIS A 702 -26.98 39.03 20.43
C HIS A 702 -26.29 40.32 19.97
N THR A 703 -26.27 40.56 18.66
CA THR A 703 -26.23 41.92 18.11
C THR A 703 -26.94 41.98 16.76
N THR A 704 -28.17 42.52 16.78
CA THR A 704 -28.85 43.07 15.59
C THR A 704 -28.29 44.46 15.28
N PRO A 705 -28.15 44.86 14.00
CA PRO A 705 -27.61 46.17 13.63
C PRO A 705 -28.75 47.18 13.44
N GLU A 706 -28.74 48.26 14.24
CA GLU A 706 -29.49 49.49 13.97
C GLU A 706 -28.55 50.64 13.58
N THR A 707 -29.09 51.49 12.72
CA THR A 707 -28.50 52.54 11.88
C THR A 707 -28.14 53.85 12.61
N SER A 708 -26.91 54.37 12.35
CA SER A 708 -26.46 55.78 12.08
C SER A 708 -26.88 56.97 13.01
N PRO A 709 -26.25 58.18 12.98
CA PRO A 709 -24.98 58.67 12.38
C PRO A 709 -24.13 59.67 13.25
N GLU A 710 -23.01 60.11 12.67
CA GLU A 710 -22.45 61.49 12.68
C GLU A 710 -21.39 61.97 13.72
N ARG A 711 -20.27 62.46 13.13
CA ARG A 711 -19.47 63.69 13.46
C ARG A 711 -18.26 63.61 14.42
N ALA A 712 -17.05 63.77 13.84
CA ALA A 712 -16.19 64.97 13.92
C ALA A 712 -14.64 64.70 13.89
N GLN A 713 -14.03 65.05 12.74
CA GLN A 713 -12.84 65.90 12.51
C GLN A 713 -11.49 65.75 13.29
N GLN A 714 -10.45 65.51 12.46
CA GLN A 714 -9.08 66.13 12.41
C GLN A 714 -7.91 65.56 13.27
N PRO A 715 -6.61 65.75 12.88
CA PRO A 715 -5.95 65.40 11.59
C PRO A 715 -4.47 64.87 11.72
N ALA A 716 -3.89 64.51 10.57
CA ALA A 716 -2.45 64.51 10.19
C ALA A 716 -1.52 63.33 10.63
N MET A 717 -1.00 62.56 9.68
CA MET A 717 0.26 62.84 8.94
C MET A 717 0.50 61.86 7.78
N VAL A 718 1.05 62.39 6.70
CA VAL A 718 1.49 61.72 5.45
C VAL A 718 3.02 61.56 5.51
N PRO A 719 3.60 60.54 4.84
CA PRO A 719 4.48 60.87 3.71
C PRO A 719 4.16 60.11 2.42
N GLU A 720 4.37 60.81 1.31
CA GLU A 720 4.15 60.45 -0.10
C GLU A 720 4.89 59.20 -0.60
N PRO A 721 4.35 58.56 -1.66
CA PRO A 721 5.10 57.73 -2.60
C PRO A 721 5.37 58.47 -3.93
N LEU A 722 6.56 58.25 -4.51
CA LEU A 722 6.89 58.69 -5.87
C LEU A 722 6.63 57.56 -6.89
N ARG A 723 5.71 57.85 -7.83
CA ARG A 723 5.75 57.66 -9.32
C ARG A 723 6.31 56.34 -9.90
N ALA A 724 5.75 55.71 -10.95
CA ALA A 724 4.84 56.17 -11.98
C ALA A 724 4.07 55.02 -12.67
N SER A 725 2.88 55.41 -13.11
CA SER A 725 1.90 54.88 -14.05
C SER A 725 2.36 54.00 -15.22
N GLN A 726 1.53 53.00 -15.55
CA GLN A 726 0.98 52.83 -16.90
C GLN A 726 -0.48 52.29 -16.84
N THR A 727 -1.29 52.86 -17.70
CA THR A 727 -2.76 52.84 -17.88
C THR A 727 -3.30 51.57 -18.55
N LEU A 728 -4.54 51.17 -18.24
CA LEU A 728 -5.64 50.75 -19.16
C LEU A 728 -6.80 50.20 -18.29
N SER A 729 -7.89 50.95 -18.12
CA SER A 729 -9.13 50.94 -18.94
C SER A 729 -10.15 49.91 -18.47
N ASP A 730 -11.19 50.43 -17.82
CA ASP A 730 -12.44 49.76 -17.45
C ASP A 730 -13.13 49.09 -18.65
N LYS A 731 -13.75 47.92 -18.40
CA LYS A 731 -15.17 47.62 -18.75
C LYS A 731 -15.60 46.23 -18.23
N PRO A 732 -16.92 45.99 -18.11
CA PRO A 732 -17.52 45.20 -17.03
C PRO A 732 -17.90 43.77 -17.41
N GLU A 733 -18.19 43.01 -16.36
CA GLU A 733 -18.87 41.72 -16.36
C GLU A 733 -20.14 41.72 -17.22
N ASN A 734 -20.25 40.73 -18.09
CA ASN A 734 -21.51 40.26 -18.62
C ASN A 734 -21.42 38.74 -18.86
N THR A 735 -22.14 38.00 -18.04
CA THR A 735 -22.55 36.61 -18.26
C THR A 735 -23.33 36.49 -19.58
N PRO A 736 -23.22 35.37 -20.31
CA PRO A 736 -24.34 34.96 -21.14
C PRO A 736 -24.79 33.53 -20.93
N LYS A 737 -26.11 33.41 -21.09
CA LYS A 737 -26.98 32.25 -21.02
C LYS A 737 -26.70 31.23 -22.11
N HIS A 738 -27.01 29.98 -21.78
CA HIS A 738 -27.27 28.88 -22.70
C HIS A 738 -28.18 29.24 -23.87
N HIS A 739 -27.80 28.83 -25.08
CA HIS A 739 -28.73 28.43 -26.13
C HIS A 739 -28.19 27.24 -26.93
N GLN A 740 -29.16 26.45 -27.38
CA GLN A 740 -29.11 25.20 -28.11
C GLN A 740 -28.71 25.35 -29.60
N ASP A 741 -28.23 24.22 -30.12
CA ASP A 741 -28.34 23.66 -31.46
C ASP A 741 -27.56 24.21 -32.68
N ALA A 742 -26.94 23.20 -33.33
CA ALA A 742 -26.85 22.92 -34.76
C ALA A 742 -25.46 23.02 -35.46
N ASP A 743 -25.10 21.84 -36.00
CA ASP A 743 -24.39 21.56 -37.25
C ASP A 743 -22.85 21.36 -37.32
N LEU A 744 -22.53 20.07 -37.50
CA LEU A 744 -21.71 19.46 -38.56
C LEU A 744 -20.26 19.97 -38.76
N ARG A 745 -19.31 19.07 -38.41
CA ARG A 745 -18.29 18.57 -39.35
C ARG A 745 -17.67 17.27 -38.87
N SER A 746 -17.78 16.26 -39.72
CA SER A 746 -17.20 14.93 -39.60
C SER A 746 -15.67 14.99 -39.60
N GLY A 747 -15.05 14.65 -38.48
CA GLY A 747 -13.65 14.25 -38.38
C GLY A 747 -13.59 12.74 -38.17
N THR A 748 -12.91 12.06 -39.09
CA THR A 748 -12.71 10.62 -39.17
C THR A 748 -12.14 10.06 -37.85
N ARG A 749 -12.94 9.29 -37.12
CA ARG A 749 -12.48 8.50 -35.96
C ARG A 749 -11.78 7.24 -36.47
N THR A 750 -10.49 7.08 -36.18
CA THR A 750 -9.80 5.79 -36.20
C THR A 750 -10.36 4.92 -35.10
N ALA A 751 -11.07 3.86 -35.48
CA ALA A 751 -11.66 2.87 -34.60
C ALA A 751 -10.57 2.05 -33.89
N SER A 752 -10.60 2.01 -32.57
CA SER A 752 -9.85 1.04 -31.77
C SER A 752 -10.70 -0.22 -31.62
N ALA A 753 -10.33 -1.29 -32.32
CA ALA A 753 -10.99 -2.58 -32.21
C ALA A 753 -10.37 -3.38 -31.04
N ILE A 754 -11.22 -3.85 -30.14
CA ILE A 754 -10.90 -4.74 -29.00
C ILE A 754 -11.20 -6.16 -29.45
N TRP A 755 -10.23 -7.08 -29.43
CA TRP A 755 -10.48 -8.52 -29.60
C TRP A 755 -9.51 -9.37 -28.77
N GLU A 756 -10.08 -10.34 -28.05
CA GLU A 756 -9.44 -11.29 -27.13
C GLU A 756 -8.69 -12.42 -27.89
N THR A 757 -7.59 -12.91 -27.33
CA THR A 757 -6.76 -14.02 -27.88
C THR A 757 -6.52 -15.13 -26.82
N PRO A 758 -6.36 -16.40 -27.22
CA PRO A 758 -6.43 -17.56 -26.31
C PRO A 758 -5.09 -18.00 -25.67
N LYS A 759 -5.17 -18.70 -24.53
CA LYS A 759 -4.07 -19.08 -23.61
C LYS A 759 -3.31 -20.38 -23.99
N PRO A 760 -1.98 -20.49 -23.72
CA PRO A 760 -1.21 -21.76 -23.78
C PRO A 760 -1.13 -22.51 -22.41
N PRO A 761 -0.72 -23.80 -22.38
CA PRO A 761 -0.87 -24.70 -21.21
C PRO A 761 0.28 -24.70 -20.17
N ILE A 762 -0.09 -24.99 -18.91
CA ILE A 762 0.60 -24.76 -17.61
C ILE A 762 1.86 -25.62 -17.29
N LYS A 763 2.36 -26.47 -18.19
CA LYS A 763 3.31 -27.55 -17.79
C LYS A 763 4.83 -27.21 -17.74
N SER A 764 5.30 -25.98 -17.94
CA SER A 764 6.76 -25.70 -18.06
C SER A 764 7.47 -25.02 -16.86
N LEU A 765 6.86 -24.91 -15.67
CA LEU A 765 7.41 -24.12 -14.55
C LEU A 765 8.56 -24.77 -13.74
N VAL A 766 9.10 -25.93 -14.13
CA VAL A 766 10.13 -26.63 -13.33
C VAL A 766 11.57 -26.13 -13.57
N ALA A 767 11.81 -25.31 -14.60
CA ALA A 767 13.16 -24.83 -14.96
C ALA A 767 13.52 -23.43 -14.39
N HIS A 768 12.70 -22.87 -13.51
CA HIS A 768 12.75 -21.46 -13.08
C HIS A 768 13.83 -21.11 -12.03
N ARG A 769 14.96 -21.84 -11.97
CA ARG A 769 15.83 -21.90 -10.77
C ARG A 769 17.17 -21.17 -10.83
N THR A 770 17.56 -20.60 -11.98
CA THR A 770 18.96 -20.20 -12.22
C THR A 770 19.27 -18.72 -11.95
N GLU A 771 18.28 -17.82 -12.04
CA GLU A 771 18.47 -16.39 -11.74
C GLU A 771 18.08 -15.98 -10.32
N TRP A 772 17.27 -16.79 -9.61
CA TRP A 772 16.85 -16.47 -8.25
C TRP A 772 17.99 -16.51 -7.23
N ALA A 773 19.13 -17.14 -7.56
CA ALA A 773 20.36 -17.01 -6.78
C ALA A 773 20.79 -15.53 -6.59
N LEU A 774 20.43 -14.61 -7.50
CA LEU A 774 20.75 -13.19 -7.39
C LEU A 774 19.76 -12.41 -6.51
N TYR A 775 18.48 -12.80 -6.48
CA TYR A 775 17.49 -12.24 -5.56
C TYR A 775 17.69 -12.82 -4.14
N ASP A 776 18.06 -14.09 -4.05
CA ASP A 776 18.46 -14.80 -2.83
C ASP A 776 19.78 -14.25 -2.25
N ASP A 777 20.77 -13.92 -3.09
CA ASP A 777 21.99 -13.22 -2.66
C ASP A 777 21.73 -11.76 -2.22
N LEU A 778 20.70 -11.14 -2.78
CA LEU A 778 20.25 -9.79 -2.41
C LEU A 778 19.53 -9.80 -1.05
N HIS A 779 18.62 -10.76 -0.80
CA HIS A 779 17.77 -10.77 0.40
C HIS A 779 18.10 -11.88 1.43
N GLY A 780 19.17 -12.66 1.23
CA GLY A 780 19.65 -13.67 2.19
C GLY A 780 18.91 -15.02 2.16
N TYR A 781 18.09 -15.29 1.15
CA TYR A 781 17.22 -16.47 1.11
C TYR A 781 17.87 -17.66 0.38
N GLY A 782 18.92 -18.27 0.95
CA GLY A 782 19.29 -19.63 0.52
C GLY A 782 20.75 -20.00 0.65
N ARG A 783 21.18 -20.48 1.82
CA ARG A 783 22.41 -21.27 1.91
C ARG A 783 22.15 -22.72 1.49
N ARG A 784 22.43 -23.04 0.22
CA ARG A 784 22.95 -24.38 -0.14
C ARG A 784 24.22 -24.23 -0.95
N HIS A 785 25.33 -24.72 -0.41
CA HIS A 785 26.60 -24.81 -1.13
C HIS A 785 26.43 -25.65 -2.41
N ARG A 786 26.51 -25.01 -3.57
CA ARG A 786 26.87 -25.68 -4.82
C ARG A 786 28.16 -25.07 -5.35
N THR A 787 29.14 -25.93 -5.58
CA THR A 787 30.44 -25.61 -6.18
C THR A 787 30.22 -25.27 -7.65
N LEU A 788 30.17 -23.98 -7.99
CA LEU A 788 30.28 -23.51 -9.37
C LEU A 788 31.75 -23.66 -9.78
N THR A 789 32.01 -24.54 -10.75
CA THR A 789 33.34 -24.67 -11.32
C THR A 789 33.49 -23.60 -12.39
N VAL A 790 34.00 -22.43 -12.03
CA VAL A 790 34.35 -21.38 -13.00
C VAL A 790 35.57 -21.88 -13.77
N ARG A 791 35.43 -22.05 -15.10
CA ARG A 791 36.58 -22.28 -15.98
C ARG A 791 37.16 -20.93 -16.37
N THR A 792 38.34 -20.61 -15.85
CA THR A 792 39.15 -19.47 -16.31
C THR A 792 39.47 -19.65 -17.81
N PRO A 793 39.38 -18.62 -18.66
CA PRO A 793 39.72 -18.73 -20.07
C PRO A 793 41.18 -19.18 -20.24
N SER A 794 41.42 -20.18 -21.09
CA SER A 794 42.75 -20.78 -21.33
C SER A 794 43.67 -19.93 -22.22
N LYS A 795 43.31 -18.68 -22.53
CA LYS A 795 44.14 -17.76 -23.31
C LYS A 795 44.15 -16.37 -22.69
N ALA A 796 45.34 -15.80 -22.58
CA ALA A 796 45.59 -14.42 -22.18
C ALA A 796 44.74 -13.43 -23.01
N PRO A 797 44.36 -12.28 -22.44
CA PRO A 797 43.80 -11.20 -23.25
C PRO A 797 44.77 -10.91 -24.38
N GLY A 798 44.25 -10.77 -25.61
CA GLY A 798 45.06 -10.52 -26.80
C GLY A 798 45.76 -9.15 -26.76
N PRO A 799 45.81 -8.37 -27.85
CA PRO A 799 46.65 -7.16 -27.97
C PRO A 799 46.34 -5.99 -27.00
N TYR A 800 45.59 -6.21 -25.92
CA TYR A 800 45.16 -5.23 -24.92
C TYR A 800 45.89 -5.34 -23.57
N GLU A 801 46.90 -6.21 -23.45
CA GLU A 801 47.71 -6.37 -22.23
C GLU A 801 48.34 -5.05 -21.74
N ALA A 802 48.65 -4.13 -22.66
CA ALA A 802 49.20 -2.81 -22.35
C ALA A 802 48.19 -1.79 -21.78
N LEU A 803 46.88 -2.11 -21.78
CA LEU A 803 45.82 -1.23 -21.26
C LEU A 803 45.35 -1.63 -19.86
N LEU A 804 45.83 -2.76 -19.33
CA LEU A 804 45.46 -3.22 -18.00
C LEU A 804 46.28 -2.50 -16.93
N HIS A 805 45.60 -2.12 -15.85
CA HIS A 805 46.29 -1.61 -14.66
C HIS A 805 47.26 -2.69 -14.14
N PRO A 806 48.49 -2.35 -13.70
CA PRO A 806 49.51 -3.33 -13.32
C PRO A 806 49.04 -4.37 -12.27
N SER A 807 48.13 -3.98 -11.37
CA SER A 807 47.54 -4.88 -10.38
C SER A 807 46.62 -5.94 -10.98
N THR A 808 46.01 -5.67 -12.14
CA THR A 808 45.09 -6.56 -12.85
C THR A 808 45.85 -7.63 -13.62
N GLY A 809 46.98 -7.26 -14.25
CA GLY A 809 47.91 -8.23 -14.83
C GLY A 809 48.46 -9.20 -13.78
N ALA A 810 48.92 -8.67 -12.64
CA ALA A 810 49.43 -9.48 -11.53
C ALA A 810 48.38 -10.35 -10.82
N ALA A 811 47.09 -9.99 -10.91
CA ALA A 811 46.00 -10.84 -10.43
C ALA A 811 45.73 -11.99 -11.41
N TYR A 812 45.71 -11.71 -12.72
CA TYR A 812 45.53 -12.72 -13.76
C TYR A 812 46.65 -13.76 -13.78
N GLU A 813 47.91 -13.33 -13.64
CA GLU A 813 49.07 -14.23 -13.56
C GLU A 813 49.03 -15.13 -12.31
N ARG A 814 48.57 -14.59 -11.17
CA ARG A 814 48.40 -15.38 -9.94
C ARG A 814 47.31 -16.44 -10.10
N ASP A 815 46.18 -16.08 -10.69
CA ASP A 815 45.07 -17.00 -10.93
C ASP A 815 45.46 -18.10 -11.94
N GLN A 816 46.24 -17.78 -12.97
CA GLN A 816 46.82 -18.78 -13.88
C GLN A 816 47.81 -19.70 -13.17
N HIS A 817 48.75 -19.15 -12.39
CA HIS A 817 49.70 -19.97 -11.65
C HIS A 817 49.01 -20.90 -10.65
N GLN A 818 47.96 -20.42 -9.99
CA GLN A 818 47.17 -21.23 -9.05
C GLN A 818 46.40 -22.34 -9.80
N ALA A 819 45.81 -22.03 -10.96
CA ALA A 819 45.14 -23.02 -11.80
C ALA A 819 46.10 -24.09 -12.37
N GLU A 820 47.33 -23.71 -12.73
CA GLU A 820 48.35 -24.62 -13.27
C GLU A 820 49.06 -25.46 -12.19
N SER A 821 49.19 -24.92 -10.97
CA SER A 821 49.84 -25.61 -9.85
C SER A 821 49.07 -26.85 -9.36
N GLY A 822 47.79 -27.00 -9.74
CA GLY A 822 46.92 -28.09 -9.28
C GLY A 822 46.60 -28.05 -7.79
N ASP A 823 47.06 -27.01 -7.08
CA ASP A 823 46.91 -26.87 -5.64
C ASP A 823 45.51 -26.31 -5.34
N ARG A 824 44.58 -27.20 -4.95
CA ARG A 824 43.21 -26.82 -4.51
C ARG A 824 43.20 -26.29 -3.09
N GLY A 825 44.16 -25.43 -2.75
CA GLY A 825 44.16 -24.66 -1.52
C GLY A 825 43.15 -23.53 -1.64
N TYR A 826 42.05 -23.63 -0.90
CA TYR A 826 41.09 -22.54 -0.71
C TYR A 826 41.84 -21.33 -0.10
N GLY A 827 41.95 -20.26 -0.88
CA GLY A 827 42.28 -18.91 -0.40
C GLY A 827 41.04 -18.03 -0.56
N GLU A 828 40.77 -17.23 0.47
CA GLU A 828 39.57 -16.38 0.68
C GLU A 828 39.18 -15.45 -0.47
#